data_AF-A0A1J4JJM8-F1
#
_entry.id   AF-A0A1J4JJM8-F1
#
_cell.length_a   1.000
_cell.length_b   1.000
_cell.length_c   1.000
_cell.angle_alpha   90.00
_cell.angle_beta   90.00
_cell.angle_gamma   90.00
#
_symmetry.space_group_name_H-M   'P 1'
#
loop_
_entity.id
_entity.type
_entity.pdbx_description
1 polymer ?
#
loop_
_entity_poly.entity_id
_entity_poly.type
_entity_poly.pdbx_seq_one_letter_code
_entity_poly.pdbx_strand_id
1 'polypeptide(L)'
;MKNGRNNEPPNLLLSSLVKYLNSKEDVSFKKIKNLILNSDQRQLLQSFQFLRFWINSNDISPFSPSNISLQQTGYAFYSLIISQIPPASLITDNSQFALGDDNIDLFLQDALEPLLYRIKILKELSVSYFTENVLFGIPLIVDQSVLNINMELKKSFLKFYQNSESHPEFQHALKKKFIELIVNRAPISNFQKLFFYRCSKSIFTTAIIELIKEMNFSRTAEESSLIYSFASLFLYIQMFIKDDCIDIQSLSDAIKSFWCYSPYMMLAIVNYIPRSSPLFYLLMPDGPIQSDELNAESYSSNNDNDYNNDNDNDNKDNDNDNKDNDNDNKDNDSSEDYNSSYRVNFQIIQKAYPIVNLVENKKKEILEITTKMPKILYNYFLPSSQPDDYLKEKSKNLIDFIVRLHLTNSSNYMQMKYLFDYLREKEIRPIAITMMSSNLINSMILTMNRASSTSLLHTGPFDFKIIRFKSTTFAFLAPTHGQAMMASFFSNHNKKKIKDKSQQVTGFFFSVLSNPENNFLAKDMIADKFIPYCLAIISNDYSNEANELFISRLVFTTTLLTTNIKITKDVVDFFHKKTSIDLPTVIEFIDYLNNIRPIKCYNELQTIHKLRNELIKSLPFTISSKSPLIFNGIKNDFNLSVFNHTSQGQIQLITSINSQNSNKITFNWSNLTARIFLRFEWETIFINKKYDEFIDFLCDLKTSEKETKFLTNLKIALPTLMVALKRLCLMYSKLPYNQTSNLSSTSSYTSSSYIPGKPSEDDIQKYSHRLAKIYYRLSSYYDDNILPNRFFLEIVVNNYKAFCESPYFINMKNYIIEILMTNIEYRSLFGKLEFSMQNILIILLKLQKNKCDSPSIIFRNYTSKIHSINDLIIILLLLKFKKEDLMNELIKPLTSSFYLTSDRESEQHIIAYLTSKMPYEIAYSLFLKLIEISLSTLMISTVRFFLSSVHIDVFCDICSNCEKIIGKDENKITLYLKAVIPNFPRLIGNENVTKNFLCGLISSIPLGESIQKQEEILDMILVVYTYLDTQGQDSTLRKDIIESANKNKAAVSLKFRNILAQNLPQSEK
;
A
#
# COMPACT_ATOMS: atom_id res chain seq x y z
N MET A 1 -33.89 -15.87 -29.14
CA MET A 1 -34.40 -14.48 -29.05
C MET A 1 -35.93 -14.48 -28.92
N LYS A 2 -36.49 -14.76 -27.73
CA LYS A 2 -37.97 -14.77 -27.54
C LYS A 2 -38.48 -14.10 -26.25
N ASN A 3 -37.65 -13.46 -25.44
CA ASN A 3 -38.09 -12.83 -24.20
C ASN A 3 -38.05 -11.31 -24.30
N GLY A 4 -39.21 -10.67 -24.09
CA GLY A 4 -39.37 -9.21 -23.92
C GLY A 4 -39.90 -8.47 -25.14
N ARG A 5 -41.07 -8.85 -25.69
CA ARG A 5 -41.77 -8.03 -26.69
C ARG A 5 -42.46 -6.85 -26.02
N ASN A 6 -41.73 -5.77 -25.79
CA ASN A 6 -42.33 -4.45 -25.91
C ASN A 6 -42.70 -4.26 -27.38
N ASN A 7 -43.80 -3.55 -27.68
CA ASN A 7 -44.32 -3.29 -29.02
C ASN A 7 -43.38 -2.37 -29.86
N GLU A 8 -42.09 -2.69 -29.94
CA GLU A 8 -41.19 -1.99 -30.85
C GLU A 8 -41.55 -2.36 -32.29
N PRO A 9 -41.66 -1.37 -33.20
CA PRO A 9 -41.93 -1.63 -34.59
C PRO A 9 -40.85 -2.55 -35.18
N PRO A 10 -41.22 -3.48 -36.09
CA PRO A 10 -40.27 -4.42 -36.67
C PRO A 10 -39.14 -3.67 -37.39
N ASN A 11 -37.90 -4.11 -37.18
CA ASN A 11 -36.73 -3.57 -37.86
C ASN A 11 -36.82 -3.87 -39.38
N LEU A 12 -37.32 -2.90 -40.13
CA LEU A 12 -37.56 -3.00 -41.57
C LEU A 12 -36.27 -3.27 -42.35
N LEU A 13 -35.15 -2.68 -41.93
CA LEU A 13 -33.84 -2.91 -42.54
C LEU A 13 -33.43 -4.38 -42.38
N LEU A 14 -33.45 -4.90 -41.16
CA LEU A 14 -33.10 -6.30 -40.88
C LEU A 14 -33.99 -7.26 -41.68
N SER A 15 -35.30 -7.03 -41.69
CA SER A 15 -36.23 -7.89 -42.46
C SER A 15 -35.95 -7.85 -43.97
N SER A 16 -35.55 -6.70 -44.50
CA SER A 16 -35.22 -6.54 -45.93
C SER A 16 -33.88 -7.19 -46.28
N LEU A 17 -32.89 -7.08 -45.40
CA LEU A 17 -31.60 -7.76 -45.54
C LEU A 17 -31.77 -9.28 -45.52
N VAL A 18 -32.56 -9.81 -44.58
CA VAL A 18 -32.85 -11.24 -44.48
C VAL A 18 -33.51 -11.76 -45.77
N LYS A 19 -34.51 -11.04 -46.30
CA LYS A 19 -35.17 -11.42 -47.57
C LYS A 19 -34.20 -11.39 -48.74
N TYR A 20 -33.42 -10.32 -48.87
CA TYR A 20 -32.48 -10.18 -49.97
C TYR A 20 -31.41 -11.27 -50.00
N LEU A 21 -30.82 -11.56 -48.84
CA LEU A 21 -29.71 -12.50 -48.74
C LEU A 21 -30.16 -13.97 -48.73
N ASN A 22 -31.37 -14.28 -48.26
CA ASN A 22 -31.82 -15.68 -48.15
C ASN A 22 -32.77 -16.12 -49.27
N SER A 23 -33.66 -15.25 -49.78
CA SER A 23 -34.69 -15.66 -50.75
C SER A 23 -34.50 -15.13 -52.17
N LYS A 24 -33.48 -14.30 -52.43
CA LYS A 24 -33.28 -13.59 -53.72
C LYS A 24 -34.57 -12.89 -54.22
N GLU A 25 -35.49 -12.56 -53.31
CA GLU A 25 -36.74 -11.85 -53.60
C GLU A 25 -36.47 -10.43 -54.13
N ASP A 26 -37.49 -9.82 -54.77
CA ASP A 26 -37.53 -8.50 -55.45
C ASP A 26 -37.19 -7.25 -54.58
N VAL A 27 -36.29 -7.36 -53.60
CA VAL A 27 -35.74 -6.21 -52.90
C VAL A 27 -34.53 -5.73 -53.67
N SER A 28 -34.60 -4.57 -54.32
CA SER A 28 -33.43 -4.04 -55.03
C SER A 28 -32.33 -3.61 -54.05
N PHE A 29 -31.06 -3.76 -54.45
CA PHE A 29 -29.91 -3.24 -53.68
C PHE A 29 -30.08 -1.77 -53.30
N LYS A 30 -30.62 -0.96 -54.23
CA LYS A 30 -30.92 0.46 -54.03
C LYS A 30 -31.91 0.68 -52.89
N LYS A 31 -32.92 -0.18 -52.74
CA LYS A 31 -33.90 -0.10 -51.64
C LYS A 31 -33.22 -0.37 -50.28
N ILE A 32 -32.38 -1.40 -50.19
CA ILE A 32 -31.65 -1.69 -48.93
C ILE A 32 -30.63 -0.60 -48.62
N LYS A 33 -29.88 -0.11 -49.61
CA LYS A 33 -28.98 1.02 -49.44
C LYS A 33 -29.71 2.24 -48.87
N ASN A 34 -30.88 2.57 -49.40
CA ASN A 34 -31.70 3.66 -48.88
C ASN A 34 -32.22 3.36 -47.46
N LEU A 35 -32.59 2.12 -47.15
CA LEU A 35 -32.95 1.73 -45.79
C LEU A 35 -31.77 1.90 -44.83
N ILE A 36 -30.56 1.47 -45.21
CA ILE A 36 -29.34 1.65 -44.38
C ILE A 36 -29.12 3.14 -44.07
N LEU A 37 -29.19 4.00 -45.08
CA LEU A 37 -28.98 5.45 -44.92
C LEU A 37 -30.04 6.13 -44.03
N ASN A 38 -31.25 5.56 -43.97
CA ASN A 38 -32.39 6.14 -43.24
C ASN A 38 -32.67 5.43 -41.90
N SER A 39 -32.00 4.32 -41.60
CA SER A 39 -32.22 3.54 -40.39
C SER A 39 -31.59 4.23 -39.18
N ASP A 40 -32.22 4.09 -38.02
CA ASP A 40 -31.62 4.53 -36.76
C ASP A 40 -30.48 3.59 -36.31
N GLN A 41 -29.72 4.04 -35.32
CA GLN A 41 -28.56 3.31 -34.79
C GLN A 41 -28.93 1.92 -34.25
N ARG A 42 -30.10 1.74 -33.63
CA ARG A 42 -30.54 0.45 -33.10
C ARG A 42 -30.82 -0.53 -34.24
N GLN A 43 -31.50 -0.06 -35.28
CA GLN A 43 -31.80 -0.83 -36.47
C GLN A 43 -30.54 -1.25 -37.21
N LEU A 44 -29.58 -0.33 -37.34
CA LEU A 44 -28.27 -0.56 -37.93
C LEU A 44 -27.46 -1.59 -37.12
N LEU A 45 -27.43 -1.48 -35.78
CA LEU A 45 -26.68 -2.39 -34.92
C LEU A 45 -27.21 -3.83 -34.99
N GLN A 46 -28.54 -4.01 -34.98
CA GLN A 46 -29.16 -5.33 -35.17
C GLN A 46 -28.88 -5.90 -36.56
N SER A 47 -28.92 -5.05 -37.59
CA SER A 47 -28.64 -5.44 -38.97
C SER A 47 -27.17 -5.78 -39.20
N PHE A 48 -26.26 -5.06 -38.53
CA PHE A 48 -24.83 -5.34 -38.49
C PHE A 48 -24.55 -6.72 -37.89
N GLN A 49 -25.18 -7.04 -36.74
CA GLN A 49 -25.04 -8.35 -36.10
C GLN A 49 -25.51 -9.48 -37.02
N PHE A 50 -26.64 -9.29 -37.70
CA PHE A 50 -27.14 -10.25 -38.68
C PHE A 50 -26.19 -10.43 -39.87
N LEU A 51 -25.75 -9.34 -40.51
CA LEU A 51 -24.86 -9.40 -41.67
C LEU A 51 -23.55 -10.10 -41.33
N ARG A 52 -22.99 -9.80 -40.16
CA ARG A 52 -21.79 -10.46 -39.69
C ARG A 52 -21.98 -11.98 -39.57
N PHE A 53 -23.05 -12.41 -38.90
CA PHE A 53 -23.36 -13.83 -38.76
C PHE A 53 -23.57 -14.49 -40.13
N TRP A 54 -24.27 -13.80 -41.03
CA TRP A 54 -24.54 -14.28 -42.37
C TRP A 54 -23.27 -14.43 -43.19
N ILE A 55 -22.37 -13.44 -43.19
CA ILE A 55 -21.08 -13.48 -43.89
C ILE A 55 -20.26 -14.68 -43.39
N ASN A 56 -20.06 -14.78 -42.08
CA ASN A 56 -19.28 -15.88 -41.48
C ASN A 56 -19.87 -17.26 -41.79
N SER A 57 -21.19 -17.36 -41.91
CA SER A 57 -21.86 -18.63 -42.24
C SER A 57 -21.76 -19.00 -43.72
N ASN A 58 -21.55 -18.03 -44.61
CA ASN A 58 -21.54 -18.24 -46.06
C ASN A 58 -20.12 -18.23 -46.67
N ASP A 59 -19.10 -17.78 -45.92
CA ASP A 59 -17.70 -17.77 -46.36
C ASP A 59 -17.13 -19.18 -46.61
N ILE A 60 -17.67 -20.19 -45.91
CA ILE A 60 -17.23 -21.60 -46.02
C ILE A 60 -17.85 -22.29 -47.25
N SER A 61 -18.79 -21.64 -47.95
CA SER A 61 -19.47 -22.25 -49.10
C SER A 61 -18.56 -22.32 -50.34
N PRO A 62 -18.62 -23.40 -51.15
CA PRO A 62 -17.81 -23.53 -52.35
C PRO A 62 -18.07 -22.39 -53.35
N PHE A 63 -17.00 -21.91 -53.99
CA PHE A 63 -17.00 -20.80 -54.95
C PHE A 63 -17.89 -21.07 -56.17
N SER A 64 -19.19 -20.83 -56.05
CA SER A 64 -20.07 -20.65 -57.20
C SER A 64 -20.07 -19.16 -57.58
N PRO A 65 -20.04 -18.79 -58.87
CA PRO A 65 -20.09 -17.39 -59.30
C PRO A 65 -21.30 -16.63 -58.72
N SER A 66 -22.42 -17.33 -58.52
CA SER A 66 -23.62 -16.76 -57.92
C SER A 66 -23.49 -16.48 -56.42
N ASN A 67 -22.71 -17.28 -55.70
CA ASN A 67 -22.42 -17.06 -54.28
C ASN A 67 -21.43 -15.90 -54.11
N ILE A 68 -20.43 -15.78 -54.99
CA ILE A 68 -19.45 -14.68 -54.95
C ILE A 68 -20.15 -13.33 -55.07
N SER A 69 -21.07 -13.17 -56.02
CA SER A 69 -21.83 -11.92 -56.18
C SER A 69 -22.68 -11.60 -54.95
N LEU A 70 -23.30 -12.62 -54.34
CA LEU A 70 -24.11 -12.44 -53.12
C LEU A 70 -23.24 -12.09 -51.91
N GLN A 71 -22.09 -12.74 -51.76
CA GLN A 71 -21.08 -12.43 -50.73
C GLN A 71 -20.56 -11.00 -50.89
N GLN A 72 -20.15 -10.60 -52.10
CA GLN A 72 -19.75 -9.22 -52.41
C GLN A 72 -20.84 -8.21 -52.05
N THR A 73 -22.10 -8.56 -52.29
CA THR A 73 -23.22 -7.69 -51.93
C THR A 73 -23.43 -7.63 -50.40
N GLY A 74 -23.28 -8.76 -49.71
CA GLY A 74 -23.25 -8.83 -48.25
C GLY A 74 -22.13 -7.95 -47.66
N TYR A 75 -20.92 -8.04 -48.20
CA TYR A 75 -19.78 -7.20 -47.86
C TYR A 75 -20.04 -5.72 -48.12
N ALA A 76 -20.66 -5.38 -49.25
CA ALA A 76 -21.04 -4.00 -49.57
C ALA A 76 -22.06 -3.44 -48.58
N PHE A 77 -23.08 -4.22 -48.20
CA PHE A 77 -24.02 -3.80 -47.15
C PHE A 77 -23.35 -3.68 -45.79
N TYR A 78 -22.46 -4.61 -45.44
CA TYR A 78 -21.74 -4.59 -44.18
C TYR A 78 -20.86 -3.34 -44.07
N SER A 79 -20.08 -3.04 -45.11
CA SER A 79 -19.29 -1.81 -45.23
C SER A 79 -20.17 -0.56 -45.16
N LEU A 80 -21.31 -0.55 -45.84
CA LEU A 80 -22.27 0.55 -45.76
C LEU A 80 -22.82 0.75 -44.34
N ILE A 81 -23.19 -0.32 -43.63
CA ILE A 81 -23.69 -0.22 -42.26
C ILE A 81 -22.59 0.27 -41.31
N ILE A 82 -21.38 -0.26 -41.40
CA ILE A 82 -20.21 0.22 -40.65
C ILE A 82 -19.94 1.69 -40.92
N SER A 83 -20.07 2.11 -42.18
CA SER A 83 -19.92 3.52 -42.56
C SER A 83 -21.00 4.42 -41.97
N GLN A 84 -22.08 3.88 -41.37
CA GLN A 84 -23.11 4.66 -40.67
C GLN A 84 -23.03 4.52 -39.14
N ILE A 85 -22.59 3.37 -38.61
CA ILE A 85 -22.50 3.17 -37.17
C ILE A 85 -21.34 3.98 -36.58
N PRO A 86 -21.57 4.76 -35.51
CA PRO A 86 -20.48 5.39 -34.77
C PRO A 86 -19.65 4.35 -34.01
N PRO A 87 -18.31 4.46 -34.02
CA PRO A 87 -17.42 3.64 -33.19
C PRO A 87 -17.81 3.61 -31.71
N ALA A 88 -18.22 4.77 -31.15
CA ALA A 88 -18.67 4.88 -29.77
C ALA A 88 -19.84 3.93 -29.44
N SER A 89 -20.80 3.84 -30.34
CA SER A 89 -22.00 3.00 -30.22
C SER A 89 -21.69 1.51 -30.13
N LEU A 90 -20.65 1.07 -30.86
CA LEU A 90 -20.18 -0.31 -30.81
C LEU A 90 -19.51 -0.66 -29.47
N ILE A 91 -19.07 0.35 -28.71
CA ILE A 91 -18.44 0.18 -27.39
C ILE A 91 -19.49 0.19 -26.27
N THR A 92 -20.50 1.06 -26.36
CA THR A 92 -21.47 1.29 -25.28
C THR A 92 -22.59 0.25 -25.22
N ASP A 93 -23.09 -0.20 -26.37
CA ASP A 93 -24.10 -1.25 -26.39
C ASP A 93 -23.40 -2.58 -26.10
N ASN A 94 -23.92 -3.35 -25.13
CA ASN A 94 -23.43 -4.66 -24.63
C ASN A 94 -23.13 -5.72 -25.72
N SER A 95 -23.26 -5.38 -27.00
CA SER A 95 -22.60 -5.98 -28.14
C SER A 95 -21.07 -5.91 -28.07
N GLN A 96 -20.47 -6.56 -27.07
CA GLN A 96 -19.11 -7.11 -27.17
C GLN A 96 -19.07 -8.27 -28.18
N PHE A 97 -19.71 -8.11 -29.33
CA PHE A 97 -19.60 -9.05 -30.42
C PHE A 97 -18.22 -8.86 -31.04
N ALA A 98 -17.25 -9.63 -30.55
CA ALA A 98 -16.21 -10.30 -31.34
C ALA A 98 -15.44 -9.50 -32.41
N LEU A 99 -15.38 -8.16 -32.39
CA LEU A 99 -14.47 -7.41 -33.28
C LEU A 99 -12.99 -7.71 -32.97
N GLY A 100 -12.70 -8.41 -31.87
CA GLY A 100 -11.38 -8.88 -31.48
C GLY A 100 -11.16 -10.39 -31.65
N ASP A 101 -12.04 -11.12 -32.34
CA ASP A 101 -11.70 -12.49 -32.74
C ASP A 101 -10.81 -12.40 -33.99
N ASP A 102 -9.65 -13.06 -33.95
CA ASP A 102 -8.62 -13.08 -35.02
C ASP A 102 -9.09 -13.64 -36.38
N ASN A 103 -10.36 -14.03 -36.48
CA ASN A 103 -10.99 -14.61 -37.67
C ASN A 103 -11.87 -13.60 -38.41
N ILE A 104 -11.39 -12.37 -38.61
CA ILE A 104 -12.00 -11.45 -39.56
C ILE A 104 -11.36 -11.77 -40.93
N ASP A 105 -12.17 -12.09 -41.93
CA ASP A 105 -11.70 -12.29 -43.31
C ASP A 105 -10.83 -11.10 -43.75
N LEU A 106 -9.73 -11.35 -44.45
CA LEU A 106 -8.78 -10.32 -44.93
C LEU A 106 -9.51 -9.20 -45.67
N PHE A 107 -10.56 -9.53 -46.44
CA PHE A 107 -11.37 -8.56 -47.16
C PHE A 107 -12.19 -7.63 -46.26
N LEU A 108 -12.64 -8.15 -45.11
CA LEU A 108 -13.30 -7.34 -44.10
C LEU A 108 -12.32 -6.47 -43.33
N GLN A 109 -11.09 -6.95 -43.16
CA GLN A 109 -10.06 -6.24 -42.42
C GLN A 109 -9.77 -4.87 -43.05
N ASP A 110 -9.60 -4.77 -44.36
CA ASP A 110 -9.37 -3.49 -45.06
C ASP A 110 -10.54 -2.51 -44.88
N ALA A 111 -11.78 -3.01 -44.96
CA ALA A 111 -12.97 -2.18 -44.78
C ALA A 111 -13.21 -1.78 -43.31
N LEU A 112 -12.78 -2.61 -42.37
CA LEU A 112 -12.93 -2.42 -40.94
C LEU A 112 -11.76 -1.68 -40.31
N GLU A 113 -10.58 -1.66 -40.92
CA GLU A 113 -9.35 -1.12 -40.33
C GLU A 113 -9.53 0.31 -39.80
N PRO A 114 -10.15 1.27 -40.53
CA PRO A 114 -10.37 2.61 -40.00
C PRO A 114 -11.30 2.61 -38.78
N LEU A 115 -12.32 1.75 -38.77
CA LEU A 115 -13.25 1.61 -37.64
C LEU A 115 -12.55 0.96 -36.44
N LEU A 116 -11.82 -0.13 -36.66
CA LEU A 116 -11.08 -0.87 -35.63
C LEU A 116 -10.01 0.01 -35.00
N TYR A 117 -9.31 0.82 -35.80
CA TYR A 117 -8.35 1.80 -35.33
C TYR A 117 -9.00 2.84 -34.40
N ARG A 118 -10.15 3.42 -34.81
CA ARG A 118 -10.91 4.36 -33.96
C ARG A 118 -11.42 3.70 -32.68
N ILE A 119 -11.95 2.48 -32.76
CA ILE A 119 -12.36 1.69 -31.59
C ILE A 119 -11.16 1.41 -30.68
N LYS A 120 -9.99 1.11 -31.24
CA LYS A 120 -8.75 0.88 -30.48
C LYS A 120 -8.36 2.13 -29.69
N ILE A 121 -8.40 3.32 -30.30
CA ILE A 121 -8.12 4.59 -29.60
C ILE A 121 -9.10 4.82 -28.44
N LEU A 122 -10.40 4.63 -28.68
CA LEU A 122 -11.41 4.75 -27.62
C LEU A 122 -11.20 3.73 -26.49
N LYS A 123 -10.76 2.52 -26.84
CA LYS A 123 -10.37 1.48 -25.89
C LYS A 123 -9.12 1.89 -25.12
N GLU A 124 -8.04 2.33 -25.74
CA GLU A 124 -6.82 2.76 -25.03
C GLU A 124 -7.11 3.89 -24.02
N LEU A 125 -7.94 4.86 -24.41
CA LEU A 125 -8.36 5.94 -23.53
C LEU A 125 -9.17 5.44 -22.34
N SER A 126 -10.16 4.57 -22.57
CA SER A 126 -10.95 3.98 -21.50
C SER A 126 -10.13 3.02 -20.64
N VAL A 127 -9.34 2.12 -21.24
CA VAL A 127 -8.43 1.18 -20.57
C VAL A 127 -7.46 1.90 -19.68
N SER A 128 -6.87 3.01 -20.09
CA SER A 128 -5.93 3.75 -19.24
C SER A 128 -6.62 4.26 -17.96
N TYR A 129 -7.81 4.84 -18.07
CA TYR A 129 -8.63 5.25 -16.92
C TYR A 129 -8.92 4.10 -15.97
N PHE A 130 -9.32 2.98 -16.55
CA PHE A 130 -9.83 1.83 -15.86
C PHE A 130 -8.71 1.01 -15.21
N THR A 131 -7.62 0.79 -15.94
CA THR A 131 -6.44 0.05 -15.49
C THR A 131 -5.76 0.78 -14.33
N GLU A 132 -5.60 2.11 -14.44
CA GLU A 132 -5.02 2.90 -13.36
C GLU A 132 -5.93 2.86 -12.11
N ASN A 133 -7.23 3.12 -12.26
CA ASN A 133 -8.12 3.13 -11.09
C ASN A 133 -8.27 1.74 -10.43
N VAL A 134 -8.35 0.67 -11.22
CA VAL A 134 -8.49 -0.69 -10.67
C VAL A 134 -7.18 -1.18 -10.04
N LEU A 135 -6.03 -0.97 -10.67
CA LEU A 135 -4.74 -1.48 -10.16
C LEU A 135 -4.17 -0.63 -9.01
N PHE A 136 -4.27 0.70 -9.09
CA PHE A 136 -3.88 1.58 -7.98
C PHE A 136 -4.94 1.63 -6.89
N GLY A 137 -6.06 0.94 -7.12
CA GLY A 137 -7.17 0.79 -6.22
C GLY A 137 -7.90 2.10 -5.95
N ILE A 138 -7.62 3.19 -6.67
CA ILE A 138 -8.31 4.47 -6.57
C ILE A 138 -9.81 4.15 -6.72
N PRO A 139 -10.59 4.19 -5.62
CA PRO A 139 -12.00 3.87 -5.71
C PRO A 139 -12.63 4.93 -6.61
N LEU A 140 -13.34 4.46 -7.63
CA LEU A 140 -14.17 5.30 -8.49
C LEU A 140 -15.02 6.20 -7.56
N ILE A 141 -14.88 7.52 -7.69
CA ILE A 141 -15.64 8.55 -6.97
C ILE A 141 -17.04 8.62 -7.55
N VAL A 142 -17.68 7.48 -7.63
CA VAL A 142 -19.00 7.32 -8.18
C VAL A 142 -19.83 6.91 -6.99
N ASP A 143 -20.73 7.82 -6.57
CA ASP A 143 -21.67 7.57 -5.49
C ASP A 143 -22.30 6.18 -5.67
N GLN A 144 -22.54 5.45 -4.57
CA GLN A 144 -23.03 4.06 -4.63
C GLN A 144 -24.37 3.96 -5.39
N SER A 145 -25.14 5.05 -5.41
CA SER A 145 -26.34 5.24 -6.23
C SER A 145 -26.04 5.18 -7.75
N VAL A 146 -24.98 5.86 -8.20
CA VAL A 146 -24.52 5.87 -9.60
C VAL A 146 -23.83 4.55 -9.98
N LEU A 147 -23.19 3.88 -9.02
CA LEU A 147 -22.61 2.52 -9.20
C LEU A 147 -23.69 1.46 -9.51
N ASN A 148 -24.92 1.61 -9.03
CA ASN A 148 -26.01 0.68 -9.30
C ASN A 148 -26.53 0.81 -10.75
N ILE A 149 -26.64 2.03 -11.28
CA ILE A 149 -26.96 2.28 -12.70
C ILE A 149 -25.79 1.83 -13.59
N ASN A 150 -24.55 1.98 -13.10
CA ASN A 150 -23.35 1.49 -13.75
C ASN A 150 -23.09 -0.02 -13.60
N MET A 151 -23.96 -0.83 -12.98
CA MET A 151 -23.65 -2.26 -12.82
C MET A 151 -23.59 -2.99 -14.16
N GLU A 152 -24.36 -2.59 -15.18
CA GLU A 152 -24.24 -3.15 -16.53
C GLU A 152 -22.99 -2.65 -17.25
N LEU A 153 -22.72 -1.33 -17.26
CA LEU A 153 -21.49 -0.78 -17.80
C LEU A 153 -20.25 -1.36 -17.10
N LYS A 154 -20.27 -1.48 -15.78
CA LYS A 154 -19.22 -2.12 -14.97
C LYS A 154 -19.10 -3.61 -15.30
N LYS A 155 -20.20 -4.34 -15.53
CA LYS A 155 -20.16 -5.74 -15.98
C LYS A 155 -19.58 -5.86 -17.39
N SER A 156 -19.92 -4.94 -18.28
CA SER A 156 -19.41 -4.89 -19.65
C SER A 156 -17.95 -4.48 -19.67
N PHE A 157 -17.54 -3.49 -18.88
CA PHE A 157 -16.14 -3.21 -18.64
C PHE A 157 -15.45 -4.39 -17.97
N LEU A 158 -16.02 -5.07 -16.95
CA LEU A 158 -15.45 -6.29 -16.35
C LEU A 158 -15.25 -7.41 -17.37
N LYS A 159 -16.23 -7.64 -18.25
CA LYS A 159 -16.09 -8.60 -19.35
C LYS A 159 -15.05 -8.14 -20.37
N PHE A 160 -14.99 -6.85 -20.65
CA PHE A 160 -13.94 -6.26 -21.46
C PHE A 160 -12.58 -6.52 -20.81
N TYR A 161 -12.47 -6.41 -19.48
CA TYR A 161 -11.25 -6.72 -18.75
C TYR A 161 -10.88 -8.20 -18.77
N GLN A 162 -11.86 -9.09 -18.67
CA GLN A 162 -11.64 -10.52 -18.84
C GLN A 162 -11.04 -10.82 -20.22
N ASN A 163 -11.43 -10.06 -21.25
CA ASN A 163 -10.81 -10.11 -22.58
C ASN A 163 -9.53 -9.25 -22.68
N SER A 164 -9.34 -8.25 -21.81
CA SER A 164 -8.15 -7.38 -21.79
C SER A 164 -7.00 -7.97 -21.00
N GLU A 165 -7.16 -9.14 -20.37
CA GLU A 165 -6.05 -9.85 -19.73
C GLU A 165 -4.94 -10.19 -20.74
N SER A 166 -5.27 -10.29 -22.04
CA SER A 166 -4.33 -10.41 -23.15
C SER A 166 -3.76 -9.07 -23.64
N HIS A 167 -4.33 -7.94 -23.21
CA HIS A 167 -3.94 -6.63 -23.72
C HIS A 167 -2.57 -6.22 -23.15
N PRO A 168 -1.58 -5.91 -23.99
CA PRO A 168 -0.20 -5.68 -23.55
C PRO A 168 -0.06 -4.52 -22.56
N GLU A 169 -0.87 -3.46 -22.70
CA GLU A 169 -0.84 -2.32 -21.76
C GLU A 169 -1.35 -2.70 -20.37
N PHE A 170 -2.40 -3.52 -20.29
CA PHE A 170 -2.93 -4.01 -19.02
C PHE A 170 -1.89 -4.92 -18.35
N GLN A 171 -1.31 -5.85 -19.11
CA GLN A 171 -0.25 -6.72 -18.62
C GLN A 171 0.95 -5.92 -18.13
N HIS A 172 1.35 -4.89 -18.88
CA HIS A 172 2.44 -3.99 -18.51
C HIS A 172 2.13 -3.22 -17.21
N ALA A 173 0.92 -2.66 -17.07
CA ALA A 173 0.51 -1.96 -15.87
C ALA A 173 0.44 -2.89 -14.65
N LEU A 174 -0.08 -4.10 -14.82
CA LEU A 174 -0.15 -5.13 -13.78
C LEU A 174 1.26 -5.58 -13.38
N LYS A 175 2.16 -5.82 -14.35
CA LYS A 175 3.58 -6.12 -14.13
C LYS A 175 4.24 -5.03 -13.29
N LYS A 176 4.08 -3.77 -13.69
CA LYS A 176 4.60 -2.61 -12.97
C LYS A 176 4.07 -2.55 -11.54
N LYS A 177 2.78 -2.85 -11.32
CA LYS A 177 2.20 -2.88 -9.98
C LYS A 177 2.81 -3.98 -9.11
N PHE A 178 3.07 -5.16 -9.68
CA PHE A 178 3.78 -6.21 -8.95
C PHE A 178 5.20 -5.81 -8.56
N ILE A 179 5.95 -5.19 -9.48
CA ILE A 179 7.28 -4.64 -9.20
C ILE A 179 7.22 -3.64 -8.04
N GLU A 180 6.28 -2.70 -8.09
CA GLU A 180 6.06 -1.69 -7.04
C GLU A 180 5.80 -2.36 -5.68
N LEU A 181 4.92 -3.38 -5.63
CA LEU A 181 4.62 -4.09 -4.38
C LEU A 181 5.83 -4.83 -3.81
N ILE A 182 6.65 -5.46 -4.64
CA ILE A 182 7.87 -6.16 -4.20
C ILE A 182 8.90 -5.15 -3.67
N VAL A 183 9.18 -4.09 -4.43
CA VAL A 183 10.17 -3.06 -4.07
C VAL A 183 9.77 -2.34 -2.78
N ASN A 184 8.47 -2.07 -2.60
CA ASN A 184 7.91 -1.46 -1.39
C ASN A 184 7.72 -2.46 -0.23
N ARG A 185 8.11 -3.72 -0.40
CA ARG A 185 8.02 -4.76 0.64
C ARG A 185 6.59 -4.92 1.18
N ALA A 186 5.61 -4.87 0.27
CA ALA A 186 4.22 -4.99 0.62
C ALA A 186 3.91 -6.41 1.17
N PRO A 187 3.05 -6.55 2.18
CA PRO A 187 2.69 -7.88 2.67
C PRO A 187 2.01 -8.72 1.58
N ILE A 188 2.20 -10.05 1.60
CA ILE A 188 1.63 -10.99 0.60
C ILE A 188 0.12 -10.80 0.39
N SER A 189 -0.63 -10.43 1.44
CA SER A 189 -2.06 -10.13 1.36
C SER A 189 -2.42 -9.05 0.32
N ASN A 190 -1.50 -8.12 0.03
CA ASN A 190 -1.73 -7.07 -0.96
C ASN A 190 -1.70 -7.61 -2.39
N PHE A 191 -0.97 -8.71 -2.62
CA PHE A 191 -0.88 -9.37 -3.92
C PHE A 191 -2.12 -10.22 -4.24
N GLN A 192 -2.81 -10.74 -3.22
CA GLN A 192 -3.98 -11.62 -3.39
C GLN A 192 -5.08 -11.00 -4.28
N LYS A 193 -5.24 -9.67 -4.24
CA LYS A 193 -6.22 -8.95 -5.08
C LYS A 193 -5.83 -8.95 -6.56
N LEU A 194 -4.54 -9.00 -6.86
CA LEU A 194 -4.01 -9.01 -8.21
C LEU A 194 -3.99 -10.42 -8.79
N PHE A 195 -3.85 -11.47 -7.97
CA PHE A 195 -3.94 -12.86 -8.41
C PHE A 195 -5.35 -13.34 -8.78
N PHE A 196 -6.35 -12.46 -8.78
CA PHE A 196 -7.68 -12.76 -9.32
C PHE A 196 -7.70 -12.85 -10.86
N TYR A 197 -6.76 -12.22 -11.56
CA TYR A 197 -6.68 -12.26 -13.03
C TYR A 197 -5.96 -13.53 -13.51
N ARG A 198 -6.40 -14.14 -14.62
CA ARG A 198 -5.84 -15.43 -15.10
C ARG A 198 -4.39 -15.29 -15.57
N CYS A 199 -4.05 -14.15 -16.18
CA CYS A 199 -2.68 -13.87 -16.64
C CYS A 199 -1.71 -13.48 -15.52
N SER A 200 -2.18 -13.30 -14.27
CA SER A 200 -1.35 -12.77 -13.17
C SER A 200 -0.14 -13.64 -12.85
N LYS A 201 -0.24 -14.97 -12.90
CA LYS A 201 0.90 -15.87 -12.65
C LYS A 201 2.06 -15.62 -13.61
N SER A 202 1.78 -15.56 -14.91
CA SER A 202 2.78 -15.31 -15.95
C SER A 202 3.36 -13.89 -15.85
N ILE A 203 2.49 -12.89 -15.65
CA ILE A 203 2.91 -11.49 -15.53
C ILE A 203 3.75 -11.26 -14.27
N PHE A 204 3.36 -11.87 -13.15
CA PHE A 204 4.12 -11.81 -11.91
C PHE A 204 5.49 -12.47 -12.04
N THR A 205 5.55 -13.62 -12.71
CA THR A 205 6.82 -14.29 -13.03
C THR A 205 7.71 -13.39 -13.89
N THR A 206 7.13 -12.71 -14.88
CA THR A 206 7.85 -11.76 -15.75
C THR A 206 8.36 -10.55 -14.96
N ALA A 207 7.55 -10.01 -14.03
CA ALA A 207 7.94 -8.94 -13.11
C ALA A 207 9.15 -9.34 -12.24
N ILE A 208 9.16 -10.59 -11.73
CA ILE A 208 10.29 -11.14 -10.97
C ILE A 208 11.54 -11.24 -11.85
N ILE A 209 11.41 -11.81 -13.06
CA ILE A 209 12.54 -11.95 -13.99
C ILE A 209 13.15 -10.59 -14.33
N GLU A 210 12.32 -9.58 -14.57
CA GLU A 210 12.75 -8.21 -14.83
C GLU A 210 13.54 -7.61 -13.66
N LEU A 211 13.03 -7.77 -12.42
CA LEU A 211 13.73 -7.34 -11.21
C LEU A 211 15.06 -8.06 -11.01
N ILE A 212 15.11 -9.39 -11.22
CA ILE A 212 16.37 -10.15 -11.13
C ILE A 212 17.36 -9.61 -12.16
N LYS A 213 16.94 -9.43 -13.41
CA LYS A 213 17.79 -8.92 -14.50
C LYS A 213 18.34 -7.52 -14.17
N GLU A 214 17.48 -6.60 -13.75
CA GLU A 214 17.87 -5.23 -13.40
C GLU A 214 18.90 -5.22 -12.26
N MET A 215 18.66 -5.95 -11.18
CA MET A 215 19.57 -6.01 -10.04
C MET A 215 20.89 -6.76 -10.37
N ASN A 216 20.84 -7.79 -11.20
CA ASN A 216 22.01 -8.60 -11.57
C ASN A 216 23.03 -7.79 -12.38
N PHE A 217 22.55 -6.89 -13.24
CA PHE A 217 23.37 -6.05 -14.10
C PHE A 217 23.59 -4.63 -13.57
N SER A 218 23.13 -4.31 -12.36
CA SER A 218 23.31 -2.99 -11.77
C SER A 218 24.77 -2.75 -11.36
N ARG A 219 25.38 -1.70 -11.93
CA ARG A 219 26.77 -1.28 -11.62
C ARG A 219 26.84 -0.19 -10.55
N THR A 220 25.78 0.61 -10.45
CA THR A 220 25.73 1.83 -9.64
C THR A 220 25.14 1.61 -8.25
N ALA A 221 24.46 0.49 -8.01
CA ALA A 221 23.87 0.19 -6.71
C ALA A 221 24.94 -0.19 -5.68
N GLU A 222 24.73 0.23 -4.43
CA GLU A 222 25.57 -0.22 -3.32
C GLU A 222 25.42 -1.73 -3.09
N GLU A 223 26.53 -2.42 -2.85
CA GLU A 223 26.56 -3.88 -2.59
C GLU A 223 25.57 -4.26 -1.47
N SER A 224 25.50 -3.47 -0.40
CA SER A 224 24.57 -3.72 0.72
C SER A 224 23.09 -3.62 0.33
N SER A 225 22.76 -2.71 -0.59
CA SER A 225 21.41 -2.55 -1.13
C SER A 225 21.04 -3.72 -2.03
N LEU A 226 21.97 -4.20 -2.87
CA LEU A 226 21.77 -5.35 -3.74
C LEU A 226 21.54 -6.63 -2.93
N ILE A 227 22.37 -6.88 -1.91
CA ILE A 227 22.22 -8.05 -1.02
C ILE A 227 20.84 -8.03 -0.36
N TYR A 228 20.43 -6.88 0.19
CA TYR A 228 19.13 -6.73 0.82
C TYR A 228 17.97 -6.94 -0.18
N SER A 229 18.09 -6.36 -1.38
CA SER A 229 17.03 -6.40 -2.40
C SER A 229 16.85 -7.79 -2.98
N PHE A 230 17.94 -8.49 -3.31
CA PHE A 230 17.89 -9.89 -3.73
C PHE A 230 17.32 -10.78 -2.62
N ALA A 231 17.76 -10.61 -1.37
CA ALA A 231 17.26 -11.39 -0.25
C ALA A 231 15.73 -11.20 -0.06
N SER A 232 15.26 -9.96 -0.16
CA SER A 232 13.83 -9.64 -0.08
C SER A 232 13.04 -10.26 -1.25
N LEU A 233 13.54 -10.13 -2.48
CA LEU A 233 12.90 -10.69 -3.67
C LEU A 233 12.80 -12.22 -3.58
N PHE A 234 13.87 -12.91 -3.18
CA PHE A 234 13.87 -14.36 -3.10
C PHE A 234 13.01 -14.91 -1.97
N LEU A 235 12.78 -14.15 -0.90
CA LEU A 235 11.74 -14.48 0.08
C LEU A 235 10.34 -14.44 -0.53
N TYR A 236 10.04 -13.47 -1.40
CA TYR A 236 8.77 -13.46 -2.14
C TYR A 236 8.69 -14.66 -3.09
N ILE A 237 9.75 -14.95 -3.85
CA ILE A 237 9.82 -16.13 -4.73
C ILE A 237 9.51 -17.40 -3.93
N GLN A 238 10.16 -17.59 -2.78
CA GLN A 238 9.96 -18.74 -1.92
C GLN A 238 8.50 -18.89 -1.47
N MET A 239 7.83 -17.80 -1.09
CA MET A 239 6.43 -17.85 -0.66
C MET A 239 5.48 -18.09 -1.82
N PHE A 240 5.66 -17.40 -2.94
CA PHE A 240 4.77 -17.56 -4.09
C PHE A 240 4.97 -18.87 -4.86
N ILE A 241 6.13 -19.54 -4.72
CA ILE A 241 6.29 -20.94 -5.16
C ILE A 241 5.39 -21.87 -4.34
N LYS A 242 5.29 -21.66 -3.01
CA LYS A 242 4.43 -22.49 -2.15
C LYS A 242 2.95 -22.32 -2.51
N ASP A 243 2.56 -21.13 -2.95
CA ASP A 243 1.19 -20.79 -3.34
C ASP A 243 0.91 -21.01 -4.85
N ASP A 244 1.82 -21.64 -5.60
CA ASP A 244 1.75 -21.87 -7.06
C ASP A 244 1.46 -20.59 -7.89
N CYS A 245 1.90 -19.44 -7.39
CA CYS A 245 1.70 -18.13 -8.00
C CYS A 245 2.81 -17.70 -8.98
N ILE A 246 3.84 -18.54 -9.15
CA ILE A 246 4.97 -18.33 -10.06
C ILE A 246 5.05 -19.50 -11.04
N ASP A 247 5.29 -19.20 -12.32
CA ASP A 247 5.73 -20.21 -13.29
C ASP A 247 7.22 -20.52 -13.06
N ILE A 248 7.47 -21.62 -12.35
CA ILE A 248 8.79 -22.02 -11.89
C ILE A 248 9.72 -22.35 -13.07
N GLN A 249 9.17 -22.92 -14.15
CA GLN A 249 9.94 -23.26 -15.34
C GLN A 249 10.43 -22.00 -16.04
N SER A 250 9.51 -21.07 -16.34
CA SER A 250 9.84 -19.78 -16.96
C SER A 250 10.86 -18.99 -16.13
N LEU A 251 10.74 -19.00 -14.79
CA LEU A 251 11.71 -18.36 -13.90
C LEU A 251 13.08 -19.05 -13.96
N SER A 252 13.12 -20.39 -13.94
CA SER A 252 14.37 -21.15 -14.00
C SER A 252 15.11 -20.95 -15.31
N ASP A 253 14.39 -21.02 -16.44
CA ASP A 253 14.95 -20.82 -17.77
C ASP A 253 15.54 -19.42 -17.92
N ALA A 254 14.83 -18.40 -17.41
CA ALA A 254 15.33 -17.03 -17.41
C ALA A 254 16.61 -16.87 -16.56
N ILE A 255 16.66 -17.49 -15.36
CA ILE A 255 17.86 -17.47 -14.52
C ILE A 255 19.03 -18.17 -15.24
N LYS A 256 18.82 -19.40 -15.75
CA LYS A 256 19.84 -20.17 -16.48
C LYS A 256 20.36 -19.47 -17.74
N SER A 257 19.52 -18.63 -18.37
CA SER A 257 19.89 -17.89 -19.58
C SER A 257 20.88 -16.75 -19.37
N PHE A 258 21.21 -16.38 -18.12
CA PHE A 258 22.16 -15.30 -17.87
C PHE A 258 23.59 -15.72 -18.20
N TRP A 259 24.26 -14.87 -18.98
CA TRP A 259 25.67 -15.05 -19.35
C TRP A 259 26.64 -14.84 -18.18
N CYS A 260 26.21 -14.14 -17.12
CA CYS A 260 26.93 -14.04 -15.86
C CYS A 260 26.00 -13.74 -14.69
N TYR A 261 26.46 -14.06 -13.49
CA TYR A 261 25.70 -13.94 -12.25
C TYR A 261 26.41 -13.03 -11.26
N SER A 262 25.65 -12.11 -10.68
CA SER A 262 26.07 -11.34 -9.52
C SER A 262 26.26 -12.28 -8.33
N PRO A 263 27.34 -12.12 -7.54
CA PRO A 263 27.53 -12.91 -6.32
C PRO A 263 26.36 -12.73 -5.34
N TYR A 264 25.68 -11.59 -5.35
CA TYR A 264 24.54 -11.30 -4.48
C TYR A 264 23.29 -12.10 -4.86
N MET A 265 23.07 -12.29 -6.16
CA MET A 265 21.99 -13.14 -6.68
C MET A 265 22.23 -14.61 -6.28
N MET A 266 23.45 -15.11 -6.48
CA MET A 266 23.81 -16.48 -6.12
C MET A 266 23.69 -16.73 -4.61
N LEU A 267 24.11 -15.77 -3.80
CA LEU A 267 23.91 -15.83 -2.35
C LEU A 267 22.43 -15.92 -1.99
N ALA A 268 21.57 -15.16 -2.67
CA ALA A 268 20.13 -15.22 -2.44
C ALA A 268 19.51 -16.57 -2.87
N ILE A 269 19.96 -17.17 -3.98
CA ILE A 269 19.57 -18.53 -4.38
C ILE A 269 19.89 -19.52 -3.25
N VAL A 270 21.14 -19.54 -2.80
CA VAL A 270 21.63 -20.46 -1.75
C VAL A 270 20.83 -20.30 -0.45
N ASN A 271 20.51 -19.05 -0.09
CA ASN A 271 19.86 -18.75 1.18
C ASN A 271 18.36 -19.04 1.17
N TYR A 272 17.68 -18.72 0.08
CA TYR A 272 16.22 -18.57 0.08
C TYR A 272 15.49 -19.59 -0.79
N ILE A 273 16.21 -20.36 -1.61
CA ILE A 273 15.64 -21.53 -2.29
C ILE A 273 15.98 -22.77 -1.44
N PRO A 274 15.00 -23.41 -0.79
CA PRO A 274 15.25 -24.67 -0.10
C PRO A 274 15.62 -25.76 -1.10
N ARG A 275 16.52 -26.68 -0.71
CA ARG A 275 16.81 -27.89 -1.51
C ARG A 275 15.58 -28.75 -1.81
N SER A 276 14.55 -28.65 -0.97
CA SER A 276 13.26 -29.33 -1.18
C SER A 276 12.32 -28.61 -2.16
N SER A 277 12.71 -27.44 -2.67
CA SER A 277 11.88 -26.66 -3.61
C SER A 277 12.00 -27.23 -5.03
N PRO A 278 10.92 -27.30 -5.82
CA PRO A 278 11.00 -27.66 -7.24
C PRO A 278 12.00 -26.78 -8.02
N LEU A 279 12.09 -25.50 -7.67
CA LEU A 279 13.03 -24.56 -8.30
C LEU A 279 14.50 -24.96 -8.06
N PHE A 280 14.84 -25.60 -6.94
CA PHE A 280 16.20 -26.06 -6.69
C PHE A 280 16.65 -27.06 -7.75
N TYR A 281 15.80 -28.05 -8.05
CA TYR A 281 16.10 -29.08 -9.03
C TYR A 281 16.21 -28.51 -10.45
N LEU A 282 15.36 -27.54 -10.80
CA LEU A 282 15.43 -26.87 -12.10
C LEU A 282 16.68 -25.99 -12.25
N LEU A 283 17.21 -25.46 -11.14
CA LEU A 283 18.47 -24.69 -11.11
C LEU A 283 19.71 -25.59 -10.96
N MET A 284 19.58 -26.89 -10.80
CA MET A 284 20.77 -27.74 -10.76
C MET A 284 21.48 -27.67 -12.13
N PRO A 285 22.82 -27.58 -12.18
CA PRO A 285 23.57 -27.61 -13.42
C PRO A 285 23.24 -28.87 -14.23
N ASP A 286 23.01 -28.71 -15.53
CA ASP A 286 22.76 -29.83 -16.43
C ASP A 286 24.10 -30.55 -16.69
N GLY A 287 24.24 -31.77 -16.16
CA GLY A 287 25.44 -32.60 -16.31
C GLY A 287 25.32 -33.91 -15.54
N PRO A 288 26.12 -34.95 -15.88
CA PRO A 288 26.14 -36.21 -15.16
C PRO A 288 26.78 -35.99 -13.78
N ILE A 289 25.99 -35.51 -12.83
CA ILE A 289 26.31 -35.70 -11.43
C ILE A 289 26.07 -37.19 -11.21
N GLN A 290 27.15 -37.98 -11.15
CA GLN A 290 27.09 -39.44 -10.99
C GLN A 290 26.17 -39.77 -9.81
N SER A 291 24.94 -40.14 -10.13
CA SER A 291 23.87 -40.40 -9.17
C SER A 291 24.05 -41.74 -8.44
N ASP A 292 25.03 -42.53 -8.88
CA ASP A 292 25.24 -43.89 -8.41
C ASP A 292 25.71 -43.94 -6.94
N GLU A 293 26.29 -42.84 -6.41
CA GLU A 293 26.64 -42.74 -4.98
C GLU A 293 25.51 -42.16 -4.11
N LEU A 294 24.63 -41.32 -4.64
CA LEU A 294 23.56 -40.66 -3.85
C LEU A 294 22.39 -41.59 -3.49
N ASN A 295 22.21 -42.68 -4.22
CA ASN A 295 21.15 -43.67 -3.96
C ASN A 295 21.59 -44.81 -3.03
N ALA A 296 22.89 -44.98 -2.75
CA ALA A 296 23.41 -46.11 -1.99
C ALA A 296 23.27 -45.96 -0.45
N GLU A 297 23.17 -44.73 0.08
CA GLU A 297 23.16 -44.49 1.53
C GLU A 297 21.77 -44.32 2.17
N SER A 298 20.68 -44.30 1.39
CA SER A 298 19.34 -43.94 1.91
C SER A 298 18.35 -45.10 2.12
N TYR A 299 18.74 -46.37 1.91
CA TYR A 299 17.83 -47.53 2.10
C TYR A 299 18.36 -48.68 2.96
N SER A 300 19.50 -48.54 3.64
CA SER A 300 19.92 -49.50 4.68
C SER A 300 19.24 -49.18 6.01
N SER A 301 17.93 -49.45 6.11
CA SER A 301 17.26 -49.61 7.39
C SER A 301 17.57 -51.00 7.93
N ASN A 302 18.63 -51.14 8.74
CA ASN A 302 18.81 -52.30 9.62
C ASN A 302 17.74 -52.25 10.71
N ASN A 303 16.56 -52.78 10.39
CA ASN A 303 15.69 -53.45 11.34
C ASN A 303 16.18 -54.90 11.42
N ASP A 304 17.14 -55.19 12.31
CA ASP A 304 17.29 -56.53 12.86
C ASP A 304 17.00 -56.44 14.35
N ASN A 305 15.82 -56.99 14.68
CA ASN A 305 15.44 -57.37 16.02
C ASN A 305 16.27 -58.60 16.41
N ASP A 306 17.07 -58.49 17.47
CA ASP A 306 17.42 -59.65 18.27
C ASP A 306 17.42 -59.27 19.76
N TYR A 307 16.24 -59.41 20.36
CA TYR A 307 16.08 -59.65 21.78
C TYR A 307 15.92 -61.15 21.95
N ASN A 308 16.89 -61.82 22.56
CA ASN A 308 16.70 -62.90 23.54
C ASN A 308 18.04 -63.46 24.02
N ASN A 309 18.13 -63.63 25.35
CA ASN A 309 18.68 -64.78 26.09
C ASN A 309 20.05 -65.37 25.67
N ASP A 310 20.97 -65.73 26.54
CA ASP A 310 20.91 -66.18 27.92
C ASP A 310 22.34 -66.12 28.50
N ASN A 311 22.39 -66.06 29.82
CA ASN A 311 23.36 -66.63 30.76
C ASN A 311 24.68 -67.29 30.29
N ASP A 312 25.63 -67.15 31.22
CA ASP A 312 26.63 -68.13 31.67
C ASP A 312 28.12 -67.86 31.37
N ASN A 313 28.81 -67.62 32.49
CA ASN A 313 30.02 -68.30 32.98
C ASN A 313 31.41 -67.93 32.45
N ASP A 314 32.21 -67.51 33.44
CA ASP A 314 33.50 -68.05 33.85
C ASP A 314 34.56 -68.37 32.80
N ASN A 315 35.68 -67.64 32.89
CA ASN A 315 37.02 -68.12 33.29
C ASN A 315 38.11 -67.25 32.63
N LYS A 316 38.93 -66.62 33.47
CA LYS A 316 40.36 -66.95 33.75
C LYS A 316 41.36 -66.49 32.69
N ASP A 317 42.31 -65.70 33.20
CA ASP A 317 43.76 -65.81 33.03
C ASP A 317 44.29 -66.25 31.65
N ASN A 318 45.10 -65.38 31.04
CA ASN A 318 46.51 -65.70 30.87
C ASN A 318 47.33 -64.52 30.37
N ASP A 319 48.48 -64.36 31.03
CA ASP A 319 49.67 -63.67 30.58
C ASP A 319 50.13 -64.16 29.18
N ASN A 320 50.68 -63.26 28.37
CA ASN A 320 52.09 -63.31 27.96
C ASN A 320 52.37 -62.35 26.78
N ASP A 321 53.39 -61.53 27.00
CA ASP A 321 54.56 -61.33 26.16
C ASP A 321 54.52 -61.66 24.66
N ASN A 322 55.09 -60.69 23.94
CA ASN A 322 56.08 -60.79 22.87
C ASN A 322 55.69 -60.38 21.45
N LYS A 323 56.56 -59.46 20.98
CA LYS A 323 57.22 -59.40 19.66
C LYS A 323 56.48 -58.71 18.53
N ASP A 324 57.10 -57.60 18.12
CA ASP A 324 57.63 -57.39 16.78
C ASP A 324 56.80 -58.01 15.66
N ASN A 325 56.00 -57.16 15.01
CA ASN A 325 55.80 -57.24 13.58
C ASN A 325 55.67 -55.84 13.02
N ASP A 326 56.80 -55.34 12.51
CA ASP A 326 56.83 -54.51 11.32
C ASP A 326 55.97 -55.21 10.26
N ASN A 327 54.86 -54.58 9.89
CA ASN A 327 54.24 -54.84 8.60
C ASN A 327 53.73 -53.51 8.04
N ASP A 328 54.40 -53.11 6.97
CA ASP A 328 54.06 -52.05 6.05
C ASP A 328 52.58 -52.16 5.62
N ASN A 329 51.70 -51.39 6.26
CA ASN A 329 50.40 -51.05 5.68
C ASN A 329 50.61 -49.98 4.60
N LYS A 330 51.01 -50.44 3.42
CA LYS A 330 50.68 -49.80 2.15
C LYS A 330 49.18 -49.96 1.91
N ASP A 331 48.39 -49.02 2.43
CA ASP A 331 47.02 -48.77 1.97
C ASP A 331 46.68 -47.31 2.31
N ASN A 332 47.18 -46.38 1.48
CA ASN A 332 46.89 -44.94 1.59
C ASN A 332 46.68 -44.27 0.22
N ASP A 333 46.23 -45.03 -0.80
CA ASP A 333 45.96 -44.49 -2.15
C ASP A 333 44.47 -44.21 -2.45
N SER A 334 43.54 -44.44 -1.51
CA SER A 334 42.11 -44.11 -1.72
C SER A 334 41.78 -42.61 -1.60
N SER A 335 42.76 -41.75 -1.27
CA SER A 335 42.54 -40.29 -1.11
C SER A 335 42.70 -39.47 -2.39
N GLU A 336 43.31 -40.03 -3.46
CA GLU A 336 43.47 -39.31 -4.73
C GLU A 336 42.16 -39.26 -5.54
N ASP A 337 41.36 -40.33 -5.51
CA ASP A 337 40.11 -40.41 -6.29
C ASP A 337 39.04 -39.43 -5.80
N TYR A 338 38.91 -39.21 -4.48
CA TYR A 338 37.95 -38.27 -3.92
C TYR A 338 38.23 -36.81 -4.35
N ASN A 339 39.51 -36.46 -4.45
CA ASN A 339 39.94 -35.14 -4.92
C ASN A 339 39.68 -34.92 -6.42
N SER A 340 39.65 -36.00 -7.21
CA SER A 340 39.36 -35.93 -8.65
C SER A 340 37.88 -35.61 -8.91
N SER A 341 36.95 -36.30 -8.25
CA SER A 341 35.50 -36.07 -8.37
C SER A 341 35.10 -34.67 -7.88
N TYR A 342 35.68 -34.21 -6.76
CA TYR A 342 35.48 -32.85 -6.26
C TYR A 342 35.88 -31.80 -7.31
N ARG A 343 37.06 -31.93 -7.94
CA ARG A 343 37.55 -30.98 -8.94
C ARG A 343 36.65 -30.92 -10.17
N VAL A 344 36.18 -32.07 -10.66
CA VAL A 344 35.28 -32.12 -11.83
C VAL A 344 33.95 -31.45 -11.53
N ASN A 345 33.30 -31.80 -10.43
CA ASN A 345 32.03 -31.23 -10.03
C ASN A 345 32.13 -29.71 -9.73
N PHE A 346 33.22 -29.27 -9.12
CA PHE A 346 33.48 -27.85 -8.89
C PHE A 346 33.65 -27.07 -10.21
N GLN A 347 34.34 -27.64 -11.19
CA GLN A 347 34.48 -27.03 -12.52
C GLN A 347 33.14 -26.96 -13.27
N ILE A 348 32.27 -27.97 -13.14
CA ILE A 348 30.92 -27.94 -13.71
C ILE A 348 30.12 -26.77 -13.15
N ILE A 349 30.12 -26.59 -11.82
CA ILE A 349 29.41 -25.48 -11.17
C ILE A 349 29.98 -24.13 -11.59
N GLN A 350 31.31 -23.98 -11.66
CA GLN A 350 31.95 -22.75 -12.13
C GLN A 350 31.60 -22.42 -13.59
N LYS A 351 31.51 -23.42 -14.46
CA LYS A 351 31.11 -23.25 -15.86
C LYS A 351 29.63 -22.90 -16.00
N ALA A 352 28.76 -23.53 -15.21
CA ALA A 352 27.32 -23.28 -15.22
C ALA A 352 26.96 -21.90 -14.64
N TYR A 353 27.72 -21.43 -13.64
CA TYR A 353 27.47 -20.18 -12.93
C TYR A 353 28.70 -19.25 -12.97
N PRO A 354 29.01 -18.61 -14.11
CA PRO A 354 30.07 -17.61 -14.20
C PRO A 354 29.74 -16.39 -13.34
N ILE A 355 30.39 -16.29 -12.18
CA ILE A 355 30.16 -15.21 -11.21
C ILE A 355 31.00 -13.98 -11.59
N VAL A 356 30.34 -12.83 -11.73
CA VAL A 356 30.97 -11.55 -12.04
C VAL A 356 30.46 -10.48 -11.08
N ASN A 357 31.37 -9.80 -10.36
CA ASN A 357 31.02 -8.63 -9.57
C ASN A 357 31.19 -7.37 -10.42
N LEU A 358 30.07 -6.81 -10.87
CA LEU A 358 29.99 -5.62 -11.72
C LEU A 358 29.96 -4.29 -10.93
N VAL A 359 30.00 -4.33 -9.59
CA VAL A 359 29.91 -3.12 -8.76
C VAL A 359 31.29 -2.45 -8.64
N GLU A 360 31.31 -1.13 -8.87
CA GLU A 360 32.55 -0.33 -8.86
C GLU A 360 33.08 -0.09 -7.43
N ASN A 361 32.17 0.14 -6.47
CA ASN A 361 32.49 0.41 -5.07
C ASN A 361 32.68 -0.88 -4.26
N LYS A 362 33.85 -1.51 -4.42
CA LYS A 362 34.19 -2.76 -3.73
C LYS A 362 34.51 -2.51 -2.26
N LYS A 363 33.60 -2.87 -1.35
CA LYS A 363 33.96 -2.96 0.07
C LYS A 363 34.76 -4.24 0.30
N LYS A 364 35.94 -4.11 0.92
CA LYS A 364 36.87 -5.23 1.17
C LYS A 364 36.18 -6.41 1.88
N GLU A 365 35.20 -6.14 2.74
CA GLU A 365 34.44 -7.16 3.44
C GLU A 365 33.62 -8.06 2.48
N ILE A 366 32.90 -7.47 1.52
CA ILE A 366 31.99 -8.20 0.62
C ILE A 366 32.75 -8.95 -0.48
N LEU A 367 33.95 -8.48 -0.82
CA LEU A 367 34.85 -9.17 -1.73
C LEU A 367 35.17 -10.60 -1.27
N GLU A 368 35.24 -10.84 0.05
CA GLU A 368 35.52 -12.16 0.61
C GLU A 368 34.41 -13.19 0.34
N ILE A 369 33.14 -12.78 0.41
CA ILE A 369 32.01 -13.65 0.03
C ILE A 369 32.07 -13.94 -1.47
N THR A 370 32.35 -12.91 -2.26
CA THR A 370 32.39 -13.02 -3.72
C THR A 370 33.43 -14.05 -4.18
N THR A 371 34.62 -14.04 -3.57
CA THR A 371 35.68 -15.00 -3.92
C THR A 371 35.38 -16.42 -3.45
N LYS A 372 34.65 -16.58 -2.34
CA LYS A 372 34.25 -17.90 -1.82
C LYS A 372 32.94 -18.44 -2.43
N MET A 373 32.22 -17.65 -3.24
CA MET A 373 30.92 -18.01 -3.81
C MET A 373 30.89 -19.33 -4.60
N PRO A 374 31.89 -19.66 -5.45
CA PRO A 374 31.90 -20.96 -6.12
C PRO A 374 31.90 -22.15 -5.16
N LYS A 375 32.62 -22.04 -4.03
CA LYS A 375 32.68 -23.09 -3.00
C LYS A 375 31.35 -23.18 -2.24
N ILE A 376 30.71 -22.04 -1.98
CA ILE A 376 29.36 -21.99 -1.38
C ILE A 376 28.34 -22.69 -2.29
N LEU A 377 28.35 -22.39 -3.60
CA LEU A 377 27.47 -23.05 -4.58
C LEU A 377 27.75 -24.55 -4.67
N TYR A 378 29.02 -24.95 -4.65
CA TYR A 378 29.40 -26.36 -4.59
C TYR A 378 28.76 -27.05 -3.39
N ASN A 379 28.97 -26.54 -2.17
CA ASN A 379 28.37 -27.13 -0.98
C ASN A 379 26.84 -27.09 -1.00
N TYR A 380 26.24 -26.08 -1.63
CA TYR A 380 24.79 -25.94 -1.75
C TYR A 380 24.18 -27.03 -2.65
N PHE A 381 24.72 -27.26 -3.84
CA PHE A 381 24.22 -28.30 -4.76
C PHE A 381 24.69 -29.71 -4.41
N LEU A 382 25.91 -29.83 -3.88
CA LEU A 382 26.56 -31.09 -3.52
C LEU A 382 26.99 -31.00 -2.05
N PRO A 383 26.15 -31.46 -1.10
CA PRO A 383 26.51 -31.42 0.32
C PRO A 383 27.81 -32.18 0.56
N SER A 384 28.89 -31.45 0.89
CA SER A 384 30.20 -32.05 1.15
C SER A 384 30.37 -32.41 2.62
N SER A 385 30.95 -33.56 2.93
CA SER A 385 31.22 -34.03 4.30
C SER A 385 32.34 -33.23 5.01
N GLN A 386 32.35 -31.89 4.90
CA GLN A 386 33.30 -31.07 5.65
C GLN A 386 33.08 -31.26 7.17
N PRO A 387 34.14 -31.49 7.96
CA PRO A 387 34.03 -31.73 9.39
C PRO A 387 33.51 -30.49 10.15
N ASP A 388 32.70 -30.73 11.19
CA ASP A 388 32.03 -29.70 12.02
C ASP A 388 33.00 -28.74 12.74
N ASP A 389 34.29 -29.07 12.82
CA ASP A 389 35.30 -28.29 13.52
C ASP A 389 35.53 -26.89 12.93
N TYR A 390 35.11 -26.65 11.68
CA TYR A 390 35.28 -25.37 10.99
C TYR A 390 34.60 -24.17 11.67
N LEU A 391 33.54 -24.41 12.48
CA LEU A 391 32.82 -23.38 13.22
C LEU A 391 33.41 -23.09 14.61
N LYS A 392 34.29 -23.93 15.14
CA LYS A 392 34.89 -23.74 16.47
C LYS A 392 35.92 -22.60 16.48
N GLU A 393 36.54 -22.32 15.36
CA GLU A 393 37.48 -21.21 15.21
C GLU A 393 36.75 -19.85 15.32
N LYS A 394 37.24 -18.98 16.21
CA LYS A 394 36.70 -17.62 16.37
C LYS A 394 36.91 -16.80 15.09
N SER A 395 35.82 -16.41 14.45
CA SER A 395 35.84 -15.56 13.26
C SER A 395 36.28 -14.13 13.58
N LYS A 396 37.20 -13.59 12.77
CA LYS A 396 37.73 -12.23 12.95
C LYS A 396 36.68 -11.17 12.64
N ASN A 397 35.90 -11.37 11.57
CA ASN A 397 34.86 -10.46 11.10
C ASN A 397 33.51 -11.19 10.90
N LEU A 398 32.44 -10.43 10.71
CA LEU A 398 31.07 -10.95 10.54
C LEU A 398 30.87 -11.72 9.22
N ILE A 399 31.58 -11.32 8.18
CA ILE A 399 31.43 -11.91 6.85
C ILE A 399 32.09 -13.29 6.78
N ASP A 400 33.30 -13.44 7.28
CA ASP A 400 33.98 -14.72 7.42
C ASP A 400 33.11 -15.71 8.23
N PHE A 401 32.47 -15.23 9.30
CA PHE A 401 31.51 -16.04 10.06
C PHE A 401 30.34 -16.55 9.19
N ILE A 402 29.72 -15.67 8.41
CA ILE A 402 28.60 -16.03 7.51
C ILE A 402 29.06 -17.00 6.43
N VAL A 403 30.25 -16.80 5.86
CA VAL A 403 30.80 -17.74 4.87
C VAL A 403 31.05 -19.09 5.51
N ARG A 404 31.61 -19.15 6.73
CA ARG A 404 31.78 -20.41 7.47
C ARG A 404 30.44 -21.10 7.68
N LEU A 405 29.39 -20.36 8.07
CA LEU A 405 28.04 -20.94 8.21
C LEU A 405 27.58 -21.65 6.92
N HIS A 406 27.76 -21.01 5.75
CA HIS A 406 27.41 -21.60 4.44
C HIS A 406 28.29 -22.76 4.01
N LEU A 407 29.54 -22.78 4.44
CA LEU A 407 30.47 -23.85 4.13
C LEU A 407 30.31 -25.08 5.03
N THR A 408 29.54 -24.97 6.11
CA THR A 408 29.32 -26.09 7.03
C THR A 408 28.07 -26.87 6.69
N ASN A 409 28.16 -28.19 6.80
CA ASN A 409 26.99 -29.07 6.76
C ASN A 409 26.34 -29.26 8.14
N SER A 410 26.76 -28.47 9.13
CA SER A 410 26.22 -28.54 10.48
C SER A 410 24.71 -28.29 10.47
N SER A 411 23.99 -28.98 11.35
CA SER A 411 22.54 -28.82 11.46
C SER A 411 22.16 -27.36 11.77
N ASN A 412 20.97 -26.93 11.35
CA ASN A 412 20.45 -25.58 11.64
C ASN A 412 20.51 -25.24 13.15
N TYR A 413 20.38 -26.24 14.02
CA TYR A 413 20.49 -26.08 15.47
C TYR A 413 21.91 -25.68 15.89
N MET A 414 22.93 -26.37 15.35
CA MET A 414 24.34 -26.05 15.63
C MET A 414 24.71 -24.68 15.06
N GLN A 415 24.34 -24.40 13.81
CA GLN A 415 24.51 -23.07 13.20
C GLN A 415 23.90 -21.95 14.06
N MET A 416 22.69 -22.17 14.57
CA MET A 416 22.01 -21.24 15.46
C MET A 416 22.77 -21.05 16.78
N LYS A 417 23.30 -22.12 17.39
CA LYS A 417 24.11 -22.03 18.61
C LYS A 417 25.34 -21.14 18.41
N TYR A 418 26.12 -21.39 17.36
CA TYR A 418 27.30 -20.57 17.04
C TYR A 418 26.94 -19.11 16.75
N LEU A 419 25.81 -18.88 16.09
CA LEU A 419 25.31 -17.54 15.80
C LEU A 419 24.88 -16.80 17.08
N PHE A 420 24.29 -17.49 18.07
CA PHE A 420 24.01 -16.91 19.37
C PHE A 420 25.27 -16.58 20.17
N ASP A 421 26.27 -17.46 20.13
CA ASP A 421 27.56 -17.20 20.78
C ASP A 421 28.25 -15.98 20.12
N TYR A 422 28.16 -15.85 18.80
CA TYR A 422 28.60 -14.66 18.09
C TYR A 422 27.82 -13.39 18.50
N LEU A 423 26.48 -13.48 18.60
CA LEU A 423 25.60 -12.36 18.98
C LEU A 423 25.87 -11.81 20.40
N ARG A 424 26.31 -12.68 21.32
CA ARG A 424 26.71 -12.27 22.67
C ARG A 424 27.93 -11.35 22.62
N GLU A 425 28.91 -11.70 21.80
CA GLU A 425 30.14 -10.91 21.66
C GLU A 425 29.92 -9.67 20.79
N LYS A 426 29.27 -9.81 19.63
CA LYS A 426 29.23 -8.78 18.56
C LYS A 426 27.81 -8.49 18.09
N GLU A 427 27.54 -7.23 17.76
CA GLU A 427 26.26 -6.84 17.15
C GLU A 427 26.19 -7.31 15.68
N ILE A 428 25.08 -7.96 15.31
CA ILE A 428 24.82 -8.38 13.94
C ILE A 428 24.04 -7.31 13.21
N ARG A 429 24.63 -6.80 12.12
CA ARG A 429 24.02 -5.80 11.25
C ARG A 429 22.90 -6.41 10.40
N PRO A 430 21.91 -5.62 9.94
CA PRO A 430 20.83 -6.09 9.08
C PRO A 430 21.30 -6.86 7.84
N ILE A 431 22.41 -6.42 7.22
CA ILE A 431 23.00 -7.07 6.04
C ILE A 431 23.37 -8.54 6.31
N ALA A 432 23.84 -8.86 7.50
CA ALA A 432 24.21 -10.23 7.84
C ALA A 432 22.98 -11.14 7.95
N ILE A 433 21.86 -10.63 8.47
CA ILE A 433 20.59 -11.36 8.49
C ILE A 433 20.16 -11.70 7.06
N THR A 434 20.29 -10.75 6.12
CA THR A 434 19.93 -10.99 4.71
C THR A 434 20.84 -12.00 4.00
N MET A 435 22.02 -12.30 4.58
CA MET A 435 22.93 -13.33 4.07
C MET A 435 22.76 -14.69 4.75
N MET A 436 21.85 -14.85 5.71
CA MET A 436 21.57 -16.14 6.33
C MET A 436 20.53 -16.93 5.53
N SER A 437 20.57 -18.26 5.63
CA SER A 437 19.57 -19.10 4.97
C SER A 437 18.18 -18.92 5.62
N SER A 438 17.12 -18.92 4.80
CA SER A 438 15.73 -18.84 5.26
C SER A 438 15.39 -19.90 6.30
N ASN A 439 15.96 -21.11 6.17
CA ASN A 439 15.78 -22.20 7.12
C ASN A 439 16.43 -21.89 8.49
N LEU A 440 17.65 -21.35 8.50
CA LEU A 440 18.30 -20.91 9.73
C LEU A 440 17.52 -19.78 10.37
N ILE A 441 17.13 -18.76 9.58
CA ILE A 441 16.37 -17.63 10.10
C ILE A 441 15.02 -18.08 10.68
N ASN A 442 14.29 -18.96 9.99
CA ASN A 442 13.03 -19.52 10.49
C ASN A 442 13.24 -20.34 11.77
N SER A 443 14.29 -21.16 11.83
CA SER A 443 14.64 -21.94 13.03
C SER A 443 14.99 -21.02 14.21
N MET A 444 15.72 -19.94 13.94
CA MET A 444 16.04 -18.92 14.94
C MET A 444 14.79 -18.21 15.43
N ILE A 445 13.87 -17.81 14.56
CA ILE A 445 12.65 -17.13 14.99
C ILE A 445 11.77 -18.07 15.82
N LEU A 446 11.59 -19.31 15.39
CA LEU A 446 10.84 -20.30 16.16
C LEU A 446 11.48 -20.53 17.54
N THR A 447 12.81 -20.64 17.59
CA THR A 447 13.55 -20.80 18.84
C THR A 447 13.49 -19.55 19.71
N MET A 448 13.69 -18.35 19.14
CA MET A 448 13.58 -17.07 19.84
C MET A 448 12.18 -16.81 20.36
N ASN A 449 11.15 -17.27 19.65
CA ASN A 449 9.77 -17.19 20.11
C ASN A 449 9.51 -18.14 21.29
N ARG A 450 10.02 -19.37 21.22
CA ARG A 450 10.00 -20.34 22.34
C ARG A 450 10.86 -19.91 23.54
N ALA A 451 11.99 -19.23 23.29
CA ALA A 451 12.90 -18.75 24.32
C ALA A 451 12.36 -17.48 24.97
N SER A 452 11.78 -16.56 24.19
CA SER A 452 11.10 -15.38 24.74
C SER A 452 9.88 -15.74 25.58
N SER A 453 9.33 -16.95 25.40
CA SER A 453 8.24 -17.46 26.22
C SER A 453 8.67 -18.16 27.50
N THR A 454 9.97 -18.30 27.78
CA THR A 454 10.50 -19.09 28.90
C THR A 454 11.53 -18.29 29.71
N SER A 455 11.11 -17.52 30.71
CA SER A 455 11.86 -16.88 31.83
C SER A 455 13.16 -16.10 31.54
N LEU A 456 13.66 -16.09 30.30
CA LEU A 456 14.99 -15.61 29.92
C LEU A 456 15.10 -14.08 29.90
N LEU A 457 13.98 -13.36 30.04
CA LEU A 457 13.98 -11.93 30.34
C LEU A 457 14.48 -11.64 31.77
N HIS A 458 14.29 -12.56 32.71
CA HIS A 458 14.67 -12.38 34.11
C HIS A 458 16.07 -12.93 34.43
N THR A 459 16.58 -13.88 33.66
CA THR A 459 17.89 -14.50 33.93
C THR A 459 19.08 -13.77 33.27
N GLY A 460 18.84 -12.64 32.57
CA GLY A 460 19.89 -11.79 31.99
C GLY A 460 20.51 -12.12 30.62
N PRO A 461 20.18 -13.21 29.88
CA PRO A 461 20.87 -13.50 28.62
C PRO A 461 20.33 -12.78 27.38
N PHE A 462 19.18 -12.10 27.44
CA PHE A 462 18.70 -11.27 26.34
C PHE A 462 19.30 -9.85 26.43
N ASP A 463 20.57 -9.72 26.06
CA ASP A 463 21.19 -8.42 25.76
C ASP A 463 20.35 -7.68 24.70
N PHE A 464 20.34 -6.34 24.78
CA PHE A 464 19.77 -5.45 23.78
C PHE A 464 20.18 -5.83 22.35
N LYS A 465 21.40 -6.36 22.16
CA LYS A 465 21.87 -6.90 20.86
C LYS A 465 20.97 -8.02 20.31
N ILE A 466 20.57 -8.98 21.14
CA ILE A 466 19.72 -10.10 20.71
C ILE A 466 18.29 -9.63 20.44
N ILE A 467 17.78 -8.70 21.25
CA ILE A 467 16.47 -8.08 21.02
C ILE A 467 16.47 -7.33 19.69
N ARG A 468 17.52 -6.55 19.42
CA ARG A 468 17.69 -5.80 18.16
C ARG A 468 17.84 -6.73 16.96
N PHE A 469 18.59 -7.83 17.10
CA PHE A 469 18.67 -8.87 16.09
C PHE A 469 17.29 -9.47 15.82
N LYS A 470 16.56 -9.91 16.86
CA LYS A 470 15.20 -10.48 16.73
C LYS A 470 14.26 -9.50 16.02
N SER A 471 14.25 -8.23 16.42
CA SER A 471 13.41 -7.18 15.80
C SER A 471 13.77 -6.97 14.33
N THR A 472 15.06 -6.93 14.00
CA THR A 472 15.54 -6.72 12.62
C THR A 472 15.19 -7.92 11.74
N THR A 473 15.39 -9.13 12.24
CA THR A 473 15.04 -10.38 11.56
C THR A 473 13.53 -10.48 11.34
N PHE A 474 12.73 -10.11 12.35
CA PHE A 474 11.29 -10.07 12.23
C PHE A 474 10.83 -9.05 11.18
N ALA A 475 11.39 -7.84 11.20
CA ALA A 475 11.06 -6.79 10.22
C ALA A 475 11.40 -7.21 8.78
N PHE A 476 12.53 -7.89 8.60
CA PHE A 476 12.95 -8.41 7.30
C PHE A 476 12.00 -9.51 6.79
N LEU A 477 11.54 -10.40 7.67
CA LEU A 477 10.66 -11.51 7.28
C LEU A 477 9.17 -11.17 7.32
N ALA A 478 8.75 -10.10 8.00
CA ALA A 478 7.34 -9.76 8.19
C ALA A 478 6.53 -9.65 6.88
N PRO A 479 7.05 -9.04 5.78
CA PRO A 479 6.29 -8.94 4.53
C PRO A 479 5.88 -10.29 3.93
N THR A 480 6.71 -11.33 4.11
CA THR A 480 6.52 -12.65 3.47
C THR A 480 6.04 -13.72 4.45
N HIS A 481 6.61 -13.76 5.66
CA HIS A 481 6.36 -14.79 6.67
C HIS A 481 5.56 -14.27 7.87
N GLY A 482 5.23 -12.98 7.91
CA GLY A 482 4.52 -12.37 9.04
C GLY A 482 3.27 -13.15 9.43
N GLN A 483 2.51 -13.65 8.45
CA GLN A 483 1.30 -14.43 8.75
C GLN A 483 1.58 -15.79 9.40
N ALA A 484 2.56 -16.54 8.88
CA ALA A 484 2.94 -17.83 9.45
C ALA A 484 3.58 -17.68 10.83
N MET A 485 4.43 -16.66 11.01
CA MET A 485 5.03 -16.35 12.31
C MET A 485 3.98 -16.04 13.36
N MET A 486 3.03 -15.18 13.02
CA MET A 486 1.89 -14.85 13.89
C MET A 486 1.04 -16.09 14.18
N ALA A 487 0.72 -16.89 13.17
CA ALA A 487 -0.04 -18.12 13.37
C ALA A 487 0.69 -19.11 14.29
N SER A 488 2.01 -19.26 14.14
CA SER A 488 2.85 -20.12 15.00
C SER A 488 2.94 -19.60 16.43
N PHE A 489 2.95 -18.27 16.59
CA PHE A 489 2.90 -17.61 17.88
C PHE A 489 1.57 -17.96 18.55
N PHE A 490 0.43 -17.74 17.86
CA PHE A 490 -0.91 -17.98 18.41
C PHE A 490 -1.32 -19.45 18.55
N SER A 491 -0.81 -20.37 17.72
CA SER A 491 -1.22 -21.78 17.75
C SER A 491 -0.73 -22.53 18.99
N ASN A 492 0.38 -22.08 19.59
CA ASN A 492 0.94 -22.69 20.80
C ASN A 492 0.09 -22.42 22.06
N HIS A 493 -0.83 -21.46 22.04
CA HIS A 493 -1.61 -21.06 23.23
C HIS A 493 -2.77 -22.00 23.57
N ASN A 494 -3.28 -22.77 22.62
CA ASN A 494 -4.41 -23.68 22.86
C ASN A 494 -4.01 -24.92 23.70
N LYS A 495 -2.71 -25.13 23.95
CA LYS A 495 -2.21 -26.21 24.81
C LYS A 495 -2.21 -25.74 26.27
N LYS A 496 -3.13 -26.30 27.07
CA LYS A 496 -3.53 -25.95 28.47
C LYS A 496 -2.44 -25.82 29.57
N LYS A 497 -1.14 -25.77 29.28
CA LYS A 497 -0.05 -25.82 30.30
C LYS A 497 1.05 -24.77 30.14
N ILE A 498 0.76 -23.58 29.62
CA ILE A 498 1.73 -22.48 29.66
C ILE A 498 1.45 -21.66 30.93
N LYS A 499 2.28 -21.85 31.96
CA LYS A 499 2.23 -21.06 33.20
C LYS A 499 2.70 -19.61 33.01
N ASP A 500 3.38 -19.29 31.91
CA ASP A 500 3.95 -17.95 31.62
C ASP A 500 3.28 -17.27 30.41
N LYS A 501 1.99 -16.91 30.51
CA LYS A 501 1.28 -16.20 29.41
C LYS A 501 1.75 -14.75 29.27
N SER A 502 2.11 -14.09 30.38
CA SER A 502 2.66 -12.73 30.42
C SER A 502 3.95 -12.61 29.63
N GLN A 503 4.93 -13.48 29.87
CA GLN A 503 6.24 -13.42 29.23
C GLN A 503 6.13 -13.52 27.70
N GLN A 504 5.14 -14.28 27.20
CA GLN A 504 4.83 -14.36 25.78
C GLN A 504 4.30 -13.03 25.23
N VAL A 505 3.34 -12.41 25.92
CA VAL A 505 2.82 -11.09 25.53
C VAL A 505 3.93 -10.04 25.54
N THR A 506 4.79 -10.05 26.57
CA THR A 506 5.95 -9.16 26.69
C THR A 506 6.96 -9.38 25.57
N GLY A 507 7.32 -10.64 25.31
CA GLY A 507 8.23 -11.00 24.23
C GLY A 507 7.70 -10.61 22.85
N PHE A 508 6.39 -10.72 22.64
CA PHE A 508 5.72 -10.24 21.44
C PHE A 508 5.79 -8.71 21.34
N PHE A 509 5.41 -8.01 22.40
CA PHE A 509 5.44 -6.54 22.49
C PHE A 509 6.81 -5.99 22.11
N PHE A 510 7.87 -6.52 22.73
CA PHE A 510 9.24 -6.09 22.44
C PHE A 510 9.69 -6.46 21.03
N SER A 511 9.19 -7.55 20.43
CA SER A 511 9.56 -7.90 19.05
C SER A 511 8.82 -7.08 17.99
N VAL A 512 7.59 -6.66 18.27
CA VAL A 512 6.66 -6.09 17.27
C VAL A 512 6.53 -4.58 17.41
N LEU A 513 6.46 -4.04 18.64
CA LEU A 513 6.14 -2.63 18.89
C LEU A 513 7.37 -1.78 19.22
N SER A 514 8.52 -2.39 19.53
CA SER A 514 9.76 -1.66 19.79
C SER A 514 10.26 -0.88 18.57
N ASN A 515 9.78 -1.22 17.37
CA ASN A 515 10.12 -0.52 16.15
C ASN A 515 8.84 -0.14 15.37
N PRO A 516 8.19 0.99 15.73
CA PRO A 516 6.92 1.41 15.12
C PRO A 516 7.04 1.71 13.61
N GLU A 517 8.27 1.94 13.12
CA GLU A 517 8.57 2.06 11.69
C GLU A 517 8.41 0.72 10.94
N ASN A 518 8.43 -0.41 11.67
CA ASN A 518 8.27 -1.77 11.15
C ASN A 518 6.86 -2.32 11.38
N ASN A 519 5.82 -1.48 11.36
CA ASN A 519 4.39 -1.87 11.37
C ASN A 519 3.96 -2.63 10.09
N PHE A 520 4.79 -3.55 9.60
CA PHE A 520 4.54 -4.48 8.49
C PHE A 520 3.63 -5.64 8.89
N LEU A 521 3.35 -5.82 10.19
CA LEU A 521 2.32 -6.75 10.60
C LEU A 521 1.01 -6.35 9.93
N ALA A 522 0.46 -7.25 9.13
CA ALA A 522 -0.82 -7.07 8.49
C ALA A 522 -1.83 -6.61 9.56
N LYS A 523 -2.31 -5.37 9.43
CA LYS A 523 -3.28 -4.73 10.34
C LYS A 523 -4.45 -5.67 10.65
N ASP A 524 -4.83 -6.47 9.66
CA ASP A 524 -5.86 -7.49 9.75
C ASP A 524 -5.52 -8.59 10.78
N MET A 525 -4.29 -9.06 10.87
CA MET A 525 -3.92 -10.09 11.86
C MET A 525 -3.86 -9.58 13.29
N ILE A 526 -3.43 -8.33 13.47
CA ILE A 526 -3.48 -7.67 14.77
C ILE A 526 -4.94 -7.61 15.24
N ALA A 527 -5.85 -7.24 14.34
CA ALA A 527 -7.27 -7.20 14.59
C ALA A 527 -7.89 -8.58 14.88
N ASP A 528 -7.60 -9.56 14.03
CA ASP A 528 -8.28 -10.86 14.01
C ASP A 528 -7.76 -11.81 15.08
N LYS A 529 -6.48 -11.74 15.45
CA LYS A 529 -5.86 -12.72 16.36
C LYS A 529 -5.27 -12.10 17.61
N PHE A 530 -4.49 -11.02 17.46
CA PHE A 530 -3.74 -10.47 18.58
C PHE A 530 -4.63 -9.76 19.59
N ILE A 531 -5.54 -8.89 19.12
CA ILE A 531 -6.47 -8.21 20.03
C ILE A 531 -7.35 -9.22 20.77
N PRO A 532 -8.04 -10.17 20.10
CA PRO A 532 -8.80 -11.20 20.80
C PRO A 532 -7.95 -11.98 21.81
N TYR A 533 -6.67 -12.21 21.52
CA TYR A 533 -5.74 -12.83 22.46
C TYR A 533 -5.47 -11.97 23.70
N CYS A 534 -5.10 -10.69 23.53
CA CYS A 534 -4.91 -9.76 24.65
C CYS A 534 -6.19 -9.65 25.50
N LEU A 535 -7.34 -9.54 24.85
CA LEU A 535 -8.65 -9.50 25.48
C LEU A 535 -8.96 -10.80 26.25
N ALA A 536 -8.67 -11.97 25.68
CA ALA A 536 -8.82 -13.25 26.35
C ALA A 536 -7.97 -13.35 27.63
N ILE A 537 -6.76 -12.78 27.65
CA ILE A 537 -5.94 -12.70 28.87
C ILE A 537 -6.57 -11.75 29.88
N ILE A 538 -6.96 -10.54 29.45
CA ILE A 538 -7.55 -9.51 30.31
C ILE A 538 -8.83 -9.99 31.01
N SER A 539 -9.54 -10.94 30.41
CA SER A 539 -10.84 -11.44 30.88
C SER A 539 -10.82 -12.79 31.56
N ASN A 540 -9.65 -13.39 31.77
CA ASN A 540 -9.55 -14.59 32.61
C ASN A 540 -9.27 -14.15 34.03
N ASP A 541 -10.22 -14.35 34.94
CA ASP A 541 -10.12 -14.02 36.38
C ASP A 541 -8.98 -14.76 37.12
N TYR A 542 -8.24 -15.63 36.43
CA TYR A 542 -7.20 -16.50 36.98
C TYR A 542 -5.76 -15.98 36.83
N SER A 543 -5.52 -14.80 36.25
CA SER A 543 -4.16 -14.23 36.29
C SER A 543 -3.89 -13.66 37.69
N ASN A 544 -3.45 -14.51 38.61
CA ASN A 544 -2.96 -14.07 39.94
C ASN A 544 -1.78 -13.08 39.85
N GLU A 545 -1.22 -12.86 38.65
CA GLU A 545 -0.12 -11.95 38.41
C GLU A 545 -0.62 -10.64 37.78
N ALA A 546 -0.69 -9.58 38.60
CA ALA A 546 -1.03 -8.22 38.17
C ALA A 546 -0.18 -7.72 36.98
N ASN A 547 1.03 -8.27 36.82
CA ASN A 547 1.94 -7.97 35.72
C ASN A 547 1.39 -8.45 34.36
N GLU A 548 0.77 -9.63 34.26
CA GLU A 548 0.24 -10.11 32.96
C GLU A 548 -0.89 -9.22 32.47
N LEU A 549 -1.76 -8.82 33.40
CA LEU A 549 -2.90 -7.96 33.14
C LEU A 549 -2.44 -6.56 32.73
N PHE A 550 -1.44 -6.00 33.42
CA PHE A 550 -0.87 -4.70 33.08
C PHE A 550 -0.21 -4.71 31.70
N ILE A 551 0.64 -5.70 31.42
CA ILE A 551 1.35 -5.79 30.14
C ILE A 551 0.34 -6.00 29.00
N SER A 552 -0.63 -6.91 29.16
CA SER A 552 -1.63 -7.17 28.12
C SER A 552 -2.48 -5.93 27.80
N ARG A 553 -2.79 -5.10 28.80
CA ARG A 553 -3.44 -3.80 28.57
C ARG A 553 -2.52 -2.83 27.87
N LEU A 554 -1.30 -2.66 28.36
CA LEU A 554 -0.33 -1.76 27.74
C LEU A 554 -0.15 -2.09 26.26
N VAL A 555 -0.02 -3.37 25.96
CA VAL A 555 0.04 -3.92 24.62
C VAL A 555 -1.20 -3.59 23.81
N PHE A 556 -2.38 -3.98 24.29
CA PHE A 556 -3.65 -3.73 23.62
C PHE A 556 -3.82 -2.24 23.29
N THR A 557 -3.60 -1.37 24.28
CA THR A 557 -3.79 0.07 24.14
C THR A 557 -2.74 0.69 23.25
N THR A 558 -1.47 0.29 23.38
CA THR A 558 -0.42 0.75 22.46
C THR A 558 -0.72 0.31 21.03
N THR A 559 -1.17 -0.92 20.83
CA THR A 559 -1.55 -1.47 19.53
C THR A 559 -2.72 -0.70 18.91
N LEU A 560 -3.77 -0.42 19.68
CA LEU A 560 -4.88 0.42 19.24
C LEU A 560 -4.43 1.84 18.88
N LEU A 561 -3.53 2.44 19.67
CA LEU A 561 -3.03 3.80 19.42
C LEU A 561 -2.06 3.87 18.24
N THR A 562 -1.22 2.86 18.02
CA THR A 562 -0.19 2.89 16.97
C THR A 562 -0.74 2.49 15.61
N THR A 563 -1.74 1.61 15.55
CA THR A 563 -2.22 1.03 14.29
C THR A 563 -3.69 1.37 13.99
N ASN A 564 -4.00 1.62 12.71
CA ASN A 564 -5.38 1.77 12.25
C ASN A 564 -5.98 0.37 12.08
N ILE A 565 -6.50 -0.18 13.17
CA ILE A 565 -7.03 -1.54 13.23
C ILE A 565 -8.50 -1.53 12.83
N LYS A 566 -8.88 -2.44 11.94
CA LYS A 566 -10.29 -2.71 11.64
C LYS A 566 -10.91 -3.45 12.82
N ILE A 567 -12.02 -2.97 13.38
CA ILE A 567 -12.71 -3.73 14.43
C ILE A 567 -13.39 -4.93 13.80
N THR A 568 -13.03 -6.12 14.29
CA THR A 568 -13.61 -7.37 13.83
C THR A 568 -14.83 -7.69 14.67
N LYS A 569 -15.75 -8.49 14.10
CA LYS A 569 -16.95 -8.93 14.83
C LYS A 569 -16.57 -9.66 16.13
N ASP A 570 -15.46 -10.39 16.15
CA ASP A 570 -15.00 -11.11 17.34
C ASP A 570 -14.60 -10.18 18.48
N VAL A 571 -13.98 -9.03 18.17
CA VAL A 571 -13.68 -8.00 19.19
C VAL A 571 -14.97 -7.40 19.74
N VAL A 572 -15.94 -7.11 18.86
CA VAL A 572 -17.27 -6.62 19.26
C VAL A 572 -18.00 -7.63 20.14
N ASP A 573 -18.09 -8.87 19.68
CA ASP A 573 -18.72 -9.99 20.38
C ASP A 573 -18.04 -10.27 21.72
N PHE A 574 -16.72 -10.12 21.81
CA PHE A 574 -15.96 -10.26 23.05
C PHE A 574 -16.43 -9.27 24.11
N PHE A 575 -16.53 -7.98 23.75
CA PHE A 575 -17.01 -6.93 24.65
C PHE A 575 -18.50 -7.06 24.99
N HIS A 576 -19.31 -7.70 24.15
CA HIS A 576 -20.71 -8.01 24.45
C HIS A 576 -20.90 -9.22 25.36
N LYS A 577 -20.12 -10.28 25.17
CA LYS A 577 -20.36 -11.58 25.82
C LYS A 577 -19.76 -11.68 27.22
N LYS A 578 -18.71 -10.91 27.55
CA LYS A 578 -18.04 -10.99 28.85
C LYS A 578 -18.39 -9.79 29.73
N THR A 579 -19.15 -10.05 30.79
CA THR A 579 -19.53 -9.05 31.81
C THR A 579 -18.39 -8.66 32.76
N SER A 580 -17.30 -9.44 32.82
CA SER A 580 -16.19 -9.27 33.78
C SER A 580 -14.94 -8.58 33.21
N ILE A 581 -15.05 -7.86 32.09
CA ILE A 581 -13.88 -7.20 31.50
C ILE A 581 -13.40 -6.05 32.41
N ASP A 582 -12.08 -5.96 32.55
CA ASP A 582 -11.32 -4.76 32.86
C ASP A 582 -12.02 -3.41 32.55
N LEU A 583 -12.54 -2.71 33.56
CA LEU A 583 -13.13 -1.38 33.42
C LEU A 583 -12.21 -0.37 32.69
N PRO A 584 -10.94 -0.15 33.09
CA PRO A 584 -9.94 0.58 32.30
C PRO A 584 -9.83 0.15 30.84
N THR A 585 -9.81 -1.15 30.57
CA THR A 585 -9.70 -1.68 29.20
C THR A 585 -10.92 -1.30 28.35
N VAL A 586 -12.13 -1.40 28.93
CA VAL A 586 -13.37 -0.99 28.26
C VAL A 586 -13.37 0.52 27.99
N ILE A 587 -12.93 1.34 28.95
CA ILE A 587 -12.85 2.79 28.80
C ILE A 587 -11.86 3.19 27.70
N GLU A 588 -10.67 2.59 27.70
CA GLU A 588 -9.65 2.83 26.67
C GLU A 588 -10.13 2.37 25.28
N PHE A 589 -10.85 1.25 25.22
CA PHE A 589 -11.47 0.81 23.97
C PHE A 589 -12.57 1.76 23.50
N ILE A 590 -13.47 2.25 24.37
CA ILE A 590 -14.48 3.27 24.03
C ILE A 590 -13.81 4.56 23.53
N ASP A 591 -12.71 4.97 24.15
CA ASP A 591 -11.96 6.14 23.69
C ASP A 591 -11.30 5.88 22.33
N TYR A 592 -10.77 4.68 22.12
CA TYR A 592 -10.32 4.25 20.81
C TYR A 592 -11.45 4.31 19.78
N LEU A 593 -12.66 3.81 20.08
CA LEU A 593 -13.82 3.86 19.19
C LEU A 593 -14.13 5.29 18.70
N ASN A 594 -13.86 6.33 19.50
CA ASN A 594 -14.01 7.73 19.08
C ASN A 594 -13.00 8.14 18.01
N ASN A 595 -11.84 7.52 18.02
CA ASN A 595 -10.67 7.87 17.22
C ASN A 595 -10.44 6.92 16.05
N ILE A 596 -11.24 5.86 15.88
CA ILE A 596 -11.10 4.90 14.78
C ILE A 596 -11.20 5.61 13.43
N ARG A 597 -10.11 5.55 12.69
CA ARG A 597 -10.03 5.98 11.29
C ARG A 597 -9.12 4.99 10.55
N PRO A 598 -9.45 4.56 9.31
CA PRO A 598 -10.60 4.98 8.50
C PRO A 598 -11.84 4.09 8.68
N ILE A 599 -13.01 4.72 8.77
CA ILE A 599 -14.31 4.03 8.65
C ILE A 599 -14.68 4.05 7.16
N LYS A 600 -15.03 2.91 6.56
CA LYS A 600 -15.26 2.77 5.11
C LYS A 600 -16.66 3.22 4.69
N CYS A 601 -17.69 2.86 5.44
CA CYS A 601 -19.09 3.17 5.10
C CYS A 601 -19.89 3.71 6.30
N TYR A 602 -21.07 4.29 6.05
CA TYR A 602 -21.92 4.86 7.10
C TYR A 602 -22.47 3.77 8.02
N ASN A 603 -22.78 2.59 7.48
CA ASN A 603 -23.20 1.43 8.27
C ASN A 603 -22.12 1.00 9.28
N GLU A 604 -20.84 1.03 8.90
CA GLU A 604 -19.73 0.74 9.83
C GLU A 604 -19.64 1.80 10.94
N LEU A 605 -19.84 3.08 10.61
CA LEU A 605 -19.92 4.17 11.61
C LEU A 605 -21.08 3.95 12.59
N GLN A 606 -22.25 3.58 12.08
CA GLN A 606 -23.41 3.28 12.92
C GLN A 606 -23.16 2.08 13.83
N THR A 607 -22.54 1.02 13.33
CA THR A 607 -22.15 -0.15 14.14
C THR A 607 -21.16 0.24 15.23
N ILE A 608 -20.16 1.08 14.92
CA ILE A 608 -19.21 1.60 15.91
C ILE A 608 -19.92 2.46 16.96
N HIS A 609 -20.82 3.37 16.56
CA HIS A 609 -21.59 4.18 17.50
C HIS A 609 -22.54 3.36 18.36
N LYS A 610 -23.19 2.34 17.78
CA LYS A 610 -24.07 1.42 18.50
C LYS A 610 -23.29 0.65 19.56
N LEU A 611 -22.19 0.01 19.16
CA LEU A 611 -21.28 -0.71 20.06
C LEU A 611 -20.78 0.20 21.17
N ARG A 612 -20.33 1.40 20.82
CA ARG A 612 -19.88 2.40 21.78
C ARG A 612 -20.97 2.75 22.80
N ASN A 613 -22.18 3.00 22.35
CA ASN A 613 -23.30 3.33 23.23
C ASN A 613 -23.69 2.14 24.12
N GLU A 614 -23.61 0.91 23.60
CA GLU A 614 -23.82 -0.31 24.36
C GLU A 614 -22.75 -0.48 25.45
N LEU A 615 -21.48 -0.22 25.13
CA LEU A 615 -20.39 -0.24 26.12
C LEU A 615 -20.49 0.89 27.14
N ILE A 616 -20.86 2.10 26.74
CA ILE A 616 -21.11 3.21 27.68
C ILE A 616 -22.26 2.86 28.64
N LYS A 617 -23.31 2.19 28.14
CA LYS A 617 -24.43 1.73 28.96
C LYS A 617 -24.03 0.65 29.96
N SER A 618 -23.09 -0.23 29.62
CA SER A 618 -22.61 -1.28 30.53
C SER A 618 -21.68 -0.76 31.64
N LEU A 619 -21.09 0.43 31.49
CA LEU A 619 -20.24 1.03 32.51
C LEU A 619 -21.03 1.42 33.79
N PRO A 620 -20.42 1.31 34.98
CA PRO A 620 -21.03 1.66 36.25
C PRO A 620 -21.22 3.17 36.45
N PHE A 621 -20.75 3.97 35.49
CA PHE A 621 -20.75 5.42 35.57
C PHE A 621 -21.81 6.02 34.64
N THR A 622 -22.35 7.17 35.02
CA THR A 622 -23.04 8.06 34.08
C THR A 622 -21.98 8.83 33.31
N ILE A 623 -21.78 8.49 32.03
CA ILE A 623 -20.75 9.07 31.18
C ILE A 623 -21.40 9.93 30.10
N SER A 624 -20.83 11.10 29.82
CA SER A 624 -21.28 11.91 28.69
C SER A 624 -20.96 11.18 27.38
N SER A 625 -21.91 11.11 26.46
CA SER A 625 -21.71 10.48 25.15
C SER A 625 -20.73 11.24 24.23
N LYS A 626 -20.16 12.37 24.65
CA LYS A 626 -19.18 13.14 23.86
C LYS A 626 -17.74 12.69 24.20
N SER A 627 -16.81 12.84 23.26
CA SER A 627 -15.37 12.65 23.48
C SER A 627 -14.74 14.01 23.87
N PRO A 628 -13.83 14.07 24.87
CA PRO A 628 -13.37 12.98 25.74
C PRO A 628 -14.48 12.48 26.69
N LEU A 629 -14.39 11.23 27.17
CA LEU A 629 -15.37 10.65 28.08
C LEU A 629 -15.36 11.39 29.42
N ILE A 630 -16.46 12.08 29.74
CA ILE A 630 -16.65 12.79 31.03
C ILE A 630 -17.49 11.94 31.96
N PHE A 631 -16.96 11.64 33.15
CA PHE A 631 -17.62 10.87 34.19
C PHE A 631 -18.42 11.81 35.09
N ASN A 632 -19.75 11.74 35.03
CA ASN A 632 -20.65 12.64 35.77
C ASN A 632 -21.03 12.11 37.16
N GLY A 633 -20.81 10.82 37.42
CA GLY A 633 -21.24 10.15 38.65
C GLY A 633 -21.25 8.64 38.50
N ILE A 634 -21.42 7.92 39.61
CA ILE A 634 -21.66 6.47 39.64
C ILE A 634 -23.18 6.25 39.61
N LYS A 635 -23.65 5.24 38.88
CA LYS A 635 -25.06 4.87 38.88
C LYS A 635 -25.44 4.33 40.27
N ASN A 636 -26.49 4.90 40.89
CA ASN A 636 -26.88 4.59 42.26
C ASN A 636 -27.19 3.09 42.50
N ASP A 637 -27.56 2.35 41.46
CA ASP A 637 -27.98 0.95 41.56
C ASP A 637 -26.85 -0.06 41.31
N PHE A 638 -25.60 0.40 41.23
CA PHE A 638 -24.50 -0.45 40.78
C PHE A 638 -23.82 -1.20 41.93
N ASN A 639 -23.90 -2.53 41.91
CA ASN A 639 -23.23 -3.38 42.89
C ASN A 639 -21.73 -3.49 42.59
N LEU A 640 -20.89 -2.91 43.45
CA LEU A 640 -19.42 -2.94 43.35
C LEU A 640 -18.84 -4.37 43.40
N SER A 641 -19.58 -5.33 43.97
CA SER A 641 -19.12 -6.72 44.12
C SER A 641 -18.92 -7.46 42.78
N VAL A 642 -19.45 -6.91 41.67
CA VAL A 642 -19.35 -7.50 40.33
C VAL A 642 -17.97 -7.28 39.70
N PHE A 643 -17.21 -6.30 40.18
CA PHE A 643 -15.87 -6.00 39.68
C PHE A 643 -14.78 -6.73 40.44
N ASN A 644 -13.67 -7.04 39.76
CA ASN A 644 -12.48 -7.56 40.43
C ASN A 644 -11.92 -6.57 41.47
N HIS A 645 -11.17 -7.09 42.45
CA HIS A 645 -10.66 -6.29 43.57
C HIS A 645 -9.82 -5.07 43.14
N THR A 646 -9.05 -5.18 42.05
CA THR A 646 -8.26 -4.07 41.51
C THR A 646 -9.17 -2.94 41.01
N SER A 647 -10.23 -3.26 40.27
CA SER A 647 -11.21 -2.29 39.78
C SER A 647 -12.01 -1.70 40.92
N GLN A 648 -12.37 -2.50 41.93
CA GLN A 648 -13.02 -2.01 43.14
C GLN A 648 -12.16 -0.96 43.86
N GLY A 649 -10.86 -1.24 44.05
CA GLY A 649 -9.93 -0.28 44.66
C GLY A 649 -9.78 1.02 43.86
N GLN A 650 -9.75 0.93 42.52
CA GLN A 650 -9.73 2.10 41.65
C GLN A 650 -11.04 2.91 41.73
N ILE A 651 -12.19 2.24 41.72
CA ILE A 651 -13.49 2.91 41.86
C ILE A 651 -13.59 3.56 43.25
N GLN A 652 -13.15 2.88 44.30
CA GLN A 652 -13.11 3.41 45.67
C GLN A 652 -12.22 4.65 45.79
N LEU A 653 -11.06 4.64 45.13
CA LEU A 653 -10.17 5.79 45.04
C LEU A 653 -10.83 6.97 44.28
N ILE A 654 -11.52 6.68 43.17
CA ILE A 654 -12.24 7.72 42.41
C ILE A 654 -13.38 8.29 43.26
N THR A 655 -14.14 7.45 43.97
CA THR A 655 -15.20 7.91 44.87
C THR A 655 -14.67 8.71 46.04
N SER A 656 -13.52 8.33 46.61
CA SER A 656 -12.94 9.07 47.73
C SER A 656 -12.47 10.45 47.27
N ILE A 657 -11.81 10.55 46.10
CA ILE A 657 -11.39 11.83 45.52
C ILE A 657 -12.60 12.72 45.18
N ASN A 658 -13.69 12.16 44.68
CA ASN A 658 -14.92 12.91 44.40
C ASN A 658 -15.66 13.32 45.67
N SER A 659 -15.68 12.49 46.71
CA SER A 659 -16.33 12.83 48.00
C SER A 659 -15.62 13.96 48.75
N GLN A 660 -14.30 14.10 48.55
CA GLN A 660 -13.48 15.14 49.17
C GLN A 660 -13.54 16.49 48.44
N ASN A 661 -14.06 16.53 47.22
CA ASN A 661 -14.16 17.75 46.42
C ASN A 661 -15.63 18.02 46.09
N SER A 662 -16.27 18.94 46.82
CA SER A 662 -17.67 19.36 46.60
C SER A 662 -17.95 19.97 45.22
N ASN A 663 -16.91 20.21 44.42
CA ASN A 663 -17.00 20.66 43.04
C ASN A 663 -16.80 19.47 42.09
N LYS A 664 -17.77 19.22 41.19
CA LYS A 664 -17.71 18.18 40.15
C LYS A 664 -16.36 18.21 39.41
N ILE A 665 -15.44 17.31 39.76
CA ILE A 665 -14.17 17.16 39.05
C ILE A 665 -14.48 16.42 37.74
N THR A 666 -14.28 17.08 36.60
CA THR A 666 -14.23 16.42 35.30
C THR A 666 -12.95 15.58 35.23
N PHE A 667 -13.08 14.29 35.50
CA PHE A 667 -11.98 13.33 35.36
C PHE A 667 -11.79 12.93 33.89
N ASN A 668 -10.63 13.27 33.31
CA ASN A 668 -10.19 12.71 32.03
C ASN A 668 -9.35 11.46 32.30
N TRP A 669 -9.86 10.27 31.96
CA TRP A 669 -9.18 9.00 32.24
C TRP A 669 -7.80 8.88 31.58
N SER A 670 -7.55 9.53 30.44
CA SER A 670 -6.22 9.53 29.83
C SER A 670 -5.17 10.17 30.75
N ASN A 671 -5.57 11.13 31.60
CA ASN A 671 -4.71 11.73 32.63
C ASN A 671 -4.49 10.79 33.82
N LEU A 672 -5.46 9.94 34.18
CA LEU A 672 -5.32 8.98 35.28
C LEU A 672 -4.42 7.81 34.88
N THR A 673 -4.61 7.24 33.68
CA THR A 673 -3.72 6.21 33.14
C THR A 673 -2.29 6.75 33.05
N ALA A 674 -2.09 7.98 32.55
CA ALA A 674 -0.78 8.62 32.48
C ALA A 674 -0.18 8.95 33.87
N ARG A 675 -0.99 9.35 34.86
CA ARG A 675 -0.52 9.60 36.24
C ARG A 675 -0.15 8.32 36.97
N ILE A 676 -0.90 7.24 36.77
CA ILE A 676 -0.56 5.90 37.29
C ILE A 676 0.70 5.38 36.60
N PHE A 677 0.83 5.62 35.29
CA PHE A 677 2.00 5.24 34.48
C PHE A 677 3.28 6.01 34.86
N LEU A 678 3.19 7.33 35.05
CA LEU A 678 4.32 8.17 35.46
C LEU A 678 4.77 7.91 36.90
N ARG A 679 3.85 7.53 37.79
CA ARG A 679 4.17 7.22 39.19
C ARG A 679 5.06 5.98 39.32
N PHE A 680 4.98 5.01 38.40
CA PHE A 680 5.76 3.77 38.46
C PHE A 680 7.13 3.82 37.75
N GLU A 681 7.31 4.59 36.67
CA GLU A 681 8.61 4.70 35.96
C GLU A 681 9.54 5.79 36.54
N TRP A 682 9.01 6.82 37.20
CA TRP A 682 9.79 8.03 37.56
C TRP A 682 10.14 8.15 39.04
N GLU A 683 9.49 7.36 39.93
CA GLU A 683 9.90 7.26 41.33
C GLU A 683 11.34 6.72 41.49
N THR A 684 11.90 6.07 40.47
CA THR A 684 13.26 5.54 40.46
C THR A 684 14.35 6.51 39.95
N ILE A 685 14.01 7.65 39.31
CA ILE A 685 15.03 8.48 38.61
C ILE A 685 15.11 9.94 39.10
N PHE A 686 14.05 10.56 39.63
CA PHE A 686 14.13 11.96 40.11
C PHE A 686 13.31 12.21 41.37
N ILE A 687 14.03 12.37 42.49
CA ILE A 687 13.47 12.78 43.78
C ILE A 687 13.60 14.32 43.90
N ASN A 688 12.45 15.00 44.04
CA ASN A 688 12.27 16.36 44.62
C ASN A 688 12.25 17.66 43.77
N LYS A 689 11.72 17.72 42.54
CA LYS A 689 11.28 19.03 41.98
C LYS A 689 9.89 19.01 41.36
N LYS A 690 9.14 20.10 41.60
CA LYS A 690 7.81 20.33 41.02
C LYS A 690 7.95 20.67 39.53
N TYR A 691 7.11 20.05 38.72
CA TYR A 691 7.15 20.05 37.26
C TYR A 691 7.17 21.45 36.59
N ASP A 692 6.42 22.41 37.12
CA ASP A 692 6.35 23.77 36.56
C ASP A 692 7.66 24.56 36.75
N GLU A 693 8.40 24.31 37.84
CA GLU A 693 9.69 24.95 38.11
C GLU A 693 10.77 24.52 37.11
N PHE A 694 10.66 23.31 36.54
CA PHE A 694 11.58 22.82 35.52
C PHE A 694 11.32 23.47 34.15
N ILE A 695 10.05 23.66 33.77
CA ILE A 695 9.68 24.37 32.55
C ILE A 695 10.09 25.84 32.65
N ASP A 696 9.85 26.48 33.79
CA ASP A 696 10.25 27.87 34.01
C ASP A 696 11.78 28.01 34.04
N PHE A 697 12.51 27.05 34.62
CA PHE A 697 13.97 26.96 34.51
C PHE A 697 14.45 26.89 33.05
N LEU A 698 13.82 26.08 32.20
CA LEU A 698 14.17 26.00 30.76
C LEU A 698 13.83 27.30 30.01
N CYS A 699 12.75 28.00 30.39
CA CYS A 699 12.37 29.28 29.82
C CYS A 699 13.31 30.43 30.23
N ASP A 700 13.94 30.34 31.40
CA ASP A 700 14.72 31.42 32.01
C ASP A 700 16.25 31.27 31.86
N LEU A 701 16.75 30.17 31.29
CA LEU A 701 18.18 29.94 30.98
C LEU A 701 18.86 31.18 30.36
N LYS A 702 19.82 31.78 31.08
CA LYS A 702 20.62 32.92 30.58
C LYS A 702 21.94 32.45 29.96
N THR A 703 22.68 33.37 29.34
CA THR A 703 23.96 33.12 28.68
C THR A 703 25.14 33.01 29.66
N SER A 704 24.96 32.38 30.83
CA SER A 704 26.09 32.17 31.75
C SER A 704 26.91 30.93 31.37
N GLU A 705 28.22 30.96 31.65
CA GLU A 705 29.18 29.89 31.30
C GLU A 705 28.82 28.52 31.92
N LYS A 706 28.18 28.50 33.10
CA LYS A 706 27.66 27.29 33.74
C LYS A 706 26.44 26.72 33.01
N GLU A 707 25.59 27.57 32.45
CA GLU A 707 24.44 27.18 31.64
C GLU A 707 24.89 26.68 30.25
N THR A 708 25.98 27.19 29.69
CA THR A 708 26.60 26.66 28.45
C THR A 708 27.10 25.23 28.64
N LYS A 709 27.69 24.91 29.80
CA LYS A 709 28.12 23.54 30.15
C LYS A 709 26.93 22.60 30.38
N PHE A 710 25.85 23.10 31.00
CA PHE A 710 24.57 22.39 31.11
C PHE A 710 23.96 22.11 29.73
N LEU A 711 23.95 23.09 28.82
CA LEU A 711 23.50 22.95 27.43
C LEU A 711 24.37 21.99 26.60
N THR A 712 25.67 21.92 26.89
CA THR A 712 26.59 20.94 26.28
C THR A 712 26.27 19.51 26.73
N ASN A 713 25.92 19.31 28.01
CA ASN A 713 25.41 18.03 28.50
C ASN A 713 23.98 17.74 27.99
N LEU A 714 23.18 18.78 27.77
CA LEU A 714 21.85 18.69 27.17
C LEU A 714 21.92 18.23 25.70
N LYS A 715 23.02 18.47 24.97
CA LYS A 715 23.25 17.85 23.63
C LYS A 715 23.25 16.31 23.71
N ILE A 716 23.77 15.74 24.80
CA ILE A 716 23.80 14.29 25.04
C ILE A 716 22.42 13.78 25.49
N ALA A 717 21.70 14.59 26.27
CA ALA A 717 20.35 14.28 26.77
C ALA A 717 19.20 14.70 25.84
N LEU A 718 19.50 15.33 24.69
CA LEU A 718 18.54 15.91 23.77
C LEU A 718 17.51 14.88 23.30
N PRO A 719 17.86 13.64 22.91
CA PRO A 719 16.87 12.64 22.53
C PRO A 719 15.87 12.33 23.65
N THR A 720 16.33 12.27 24.90
CA THR A 720 15.53 11.98 26.10
C THR A 720 14.62 13.16 26.47
N LEU A 721 15.15 14.39 26.43
CA LEU A 721 14.37 15.61 26.61
C LEU A 721 13.32 15.77 25.50
N MET A 722 13.65 15.34 24.28
CA MET A 722 12.73 15.37 23.14
C MET A 722 11.65 14.29 23.22
N VAL A 723 11.94 13.10 23.78
CA VAL A 723 10.92 12.10 24.13
C VAL A 723 10.01 12.62 25.25
N ALA A 724 10.56 13.36 26.23
CA ALA A 724 9.79 13.99 27.28
C ALA A 724 8.88 15.10 26.73
N LEU A 725 9.39 16.00 25.89
CA LEU A 725 8.62 17.04 25.18
C LEU A 725 7.56 16.44 24.25
N LYS A 726 7.87 15.35 23.56
CA LYS A 726 6.91 14.55 22.76
C LYS A 726 5.76 14.04 23.61
N ARG A 727 6.04 13.47 24.79
CA ARG A 727 5.01 13.00 25.75
C ARG A 727 4.22 14.17 26.34
N LEU A 728 4.87 15.31 26.56
CA LEU A 728 4.28 16.57 27.03
C LEU A 728 3.26 17.14 26.03
N CYS A 729 3.62 17.24 24.76
CA CYS A 729 2.72 17.65 23.68
C CYS A 729 1.53 16.68 23.52
N LEU A 730 1.75 15.37 23.76
CA LEU A 730 0.72 14.32 23.78
C LEU A 730 -0.22 14.39 25.00
N MET A 731 0.23 14.91 26.14
CA MET A 731 -0.60 15.09 27.33
C MET A 731 -1.52 16.30 27.16
N TYR A 732 -0.97 17.44 26.73
CA TYR A 732 -1.75 18.66 26.56
C TYR A 732 -2.73 18.57 25.39
N SER A 733 -2.43 17.77 24.35
CA SER A 733 -3.33 17.57 23.23
C SER A 733 -4.69 16.92 23.55
N LYS A 734 -4.86 16.35 24.75
CA LYS A 734 -6.06 15.58 25.14
C LYS A 734 -7.05 16.34 26.04
N LEU A 735 -6.84 17.63 26.29
CA LEU A 735 -7.75 18.46 27.11
C LEU A 735 -8.94 19.00 26.26
N PRO A 736 -10.18 19.02 26.80
CA PRO A 736 -11.39 19.40 26.02
C PRO A 736 -11.51 20.91 25.76
N TYR A 737 -11.96 21.28 24.55
CA TYR A 737 -12.33 22.64 24.14
C TYR A 737 -13.79 22.64 23.65
N ASN A 738 -14.70 23.39 24.29
CA ASN A 738 -16.08 23.57 23.82
C ASN A 738 -16.23 24.94 23.15
N GLN A 739 -16.68 24.95 21.90
CA GLN A 739 -17.13 26.13 21.16
C GLN A 739 -18.56 26.50 21.59
N THR A 740 -18.76 27.74 22.03
CA THR A 740 -20.09 28.34 22.18
C THR A 740 -20.07 29.74 21.57
N SER A 741 -20.60 29.87 20.36
CA SER A 741 -21.14 31.14 19.84
C SER A 741 -22.08 30.86 18.67
N ASN A 742 -23.38 30.79 18.97
CA ASN A 742 -24.51 31.31 18.18
C ASN A 742 -25.82 30.65 18.63
N LEU A 743 -26.48 31.29 19.60
CA LEU A 743 -27.92 31.15 19.85
C LEU A 743 -28.38 32.45 20.53
N SER A 744 -28.90 33.36 19.71
CA SER A 744 -29.63 34.54 20.17
C SER A 744 -31.07 34.17 20.50
N SER A 745 -31.47 34.57 21.72
CA SER A 745 -32.82 34.93 22.18
C SER A 745 -33.95 33.87 22.14
N THR A 746 -34.27 33.25 23.28
CA THR A 746 -35.30 33.75 24.23
C THR A 746 -35.62 32.71 25.33
N SER A 747 -36.04 33.24 26.47
CA SER A 747 -36.57 32.58 27.68
C SER A 747 -35.56 32.22 28.79
N SER A 748 -35.96 32.69 29.97
CA SER A 748 -35.25 32.89 31.22
C SER A 748 -35.27 31.65 32.10
N TYR A 749 -34.10 31.20 32.55
CA TYR A 749 -33.95 30.52 33.84
C TYR A 749 -32.63 30.92 34.49
N THR A 750 -32.75 31.58 35.64
CA THR A 750 -31.68 31.95 36.55
C THR A 750 -31.28 30.76 37.40
N SER A 751 -30.10 30.18 37.14
CA SER A 751 -29.32 29.47 38.15
C SER A 751 -27.84 29.52 37.76
N SER A 752 -27.08 30.35 38.47
CA SER A 752 -25.63 30.45 38.38
C SER A 752 -24.97 29.14 38.83
N SER A 753 -24.51 28.33 37.87
CA SER A 753 -23.51 27.29 38.13
C SER A 753 -22.17 27.78 37.60
N TYR A 754 -21.32 28.23 38.52
CA TYR A 754 -19.91 28.48 38.31
C TYR A 754 -19.26 27.18 37.78
N ILE A 755 -18.66 27.22 36.59
CA ILE A 755 -17.91 26.10 36.00
C ILE A 755 -16.45 26.26 36.43
N PRO A 756 -15.88 25.41 37.30
CA PRO A 756 -14.46 25.46 37.61
C PRO A 756 -13.65 24.61 36.61
N GLY A 757 -12.55 25.18 36.10
CA GLY A 757 -11.43 24.41 35.52
C GLY A 757 -11.29 24.36 34.00
N LYS A 758 -11.51 25.47 33.28
CA LYS A 758 -10.88 25.69 31.97
C LYS A 758 -9.46 26.23 32.20
N PRO A 759 -8.40 25.75 31.52
CA PRO A 759 -7.21 26.60 31.36
C PRO A 759 -7.71 27.90 30.73
N SER A 760 -7.38 29.04 31.34
CA SER A 760 -7.76 30.33 30.78
C SER A 760 -7.14 30.47 29.39
N GLU A 761 -7.70 31.33 28.55
CA GLU A 761 -7.06 31.67 27.28
C GLU A 761 -5.62 32.18 27.54
N ASP A 762 -5.42 32.87 28.66
CA ASP A 762 -4.10 33.27 29.17
C ASP A 762 -3.20 32.07 29.51
N ASP A 763 -3.70 30.99 30.11
CA ASP A 763 -2.89 29.80 30.40
C ASP A 763 -2.44 29.13 29.10
N ILE A 764 -3.35 29.01 28.12
CA ILE A 764 -3.04 28.44 26.81
C ILE A 764 -2.01 29.32 26.10
N GLN A 765 -2.23 30.63 26.06
CA GLN A 765 -1.33 31.59 25.44
C GLN A 765 0.03 31.59 26.15
N LYS A 766 0.06 31.48 27.48
CA LYS A 766 1.26 31.38 28.31
C LYS A 766 2.04 30.09 28.02
N TYR A 767 1.39 28.93 27.88
CA TYR A 767 2.07 27.67 27.56
C TYR A 767 2.55 27.61 26.11
N SER A 768 1.74 28.07 25.14
CA SER A 768 2.15 28.21 23.75
C SER A 768 3.33 29.16 23.60
N HIS A 769 3.30 30.29 24.32
CA HIS A 769 4.40 31.25 24.39
C HIS A 769 5.65 30.64 25.03
N ARG A 770 5.52 29.87 26.13
CA ARG A 770 6.65 29.16 26.78
C ARG A 770 7.31 28.14 25.85
N LEU A 771 6.53 27.33 25.13
CA LEU A 771 7.04 26.39 24.12
C LEU A 771 7.73 27.12 22.96
N ALA A 772 7.13 28.20 22.45
CA ALA A 772 7.72 29.03 21.40
C ALA A 772 9.01 29.71 21.86
N LYS A 773 9.10 30.13 23.13
CA LYS A 773 10.27 30.76 23.74
C LYS A 773 11.41 29.77 23.99
N ILE A 774 11.10 28.56 24.47
CA ILE A 774 12.06 27.45 24.57
C ILE A 774 12.61 27.12 23.19
N TYR A 775 11.73 27.02 22.18
CA TYR A 775 12.14 26.77 20.80
C TYR A 775 13.02 27.89 20.23
N TYR A 776 12.61 29.15 20.37
CA TYR A 776 13.37 30.31 19.90
C TYR A 776 14.77 30.34 20.50
N ARG A 777 14.90 30.14 21.83
CA ARG A 777 16.20 30.10 22.49
C ARG A 777 17.03 28.91 22.03
N LEU A 778 16.44 27.72 21.94
CA LEU A 778 17.15 26.58 21.38
C LEU A 778 17.61 26.86 19.94
N SER A 779 16.82 27.59 19.13
CA SER A 779 17.19 27.92 17.76
C SER A 779 18.28 28.99 17.64
N SER A 780 18.29 30.00 18.51
CA SER A 780 19.28 31.09 18.51
C SER A 780 20.66 30.65 18.98
N TYR A 781 20.77 29.48 19.62
CA TYR A 781 22.04 28.90 20.08
C TYR A 781 22.74 28.03 19.02
N TYR A 782 22.09 27.75 17.89
CA TYR A 782 22.73 27.11 16.74
C TYR A 782 22.93 28.17 15.66
N ASP A 783 24.18 28.59 15.46
CA ASP A 783 24.54 29.61 14.45
C ASP A 783 24.07 29.23 13.03
N ASP A 784 23.90 27.92 12.77
CA ASP A 784 23.20 27.42 11.60
C ASP A 784 21.70 27.22 11.91
N ASN A 785 20.89 28.26 11.65
CA ASN A 785 19.41 28.27 11.73
C ASN A 785 18.70 27.11 10.96
N ILE A 786 19.45 26.25 10.26
CA ILE A 786 18.98 25.09 9.49
C ILE A 786 18.64 23.91 10.41
N LEU A 787 19.46 23.64 11.44
CA LEU A 787 19.31 22.43 12.28
C LEU A 787 18.05 22.45 13.16
N PRO A 788 17.72 23.55 13.87
CA PRO A 788 16.54 23.62 14.74
C PRO A 788 15.22 23.57 13.95
N ASN A 789 15.18 24.20 12.78
CA ASN A 789 13.99 24.26 11.92
C ASN A 789 13.75 22.95 11.16
N ARG A 790 14.81 22.31 10.65
CA ARG A 790 14.73 20.93 10.14
C ARG A 790 14.27 19.97 11.22
N PHE A 791 14.78 20.13 12.44
CA PHE A 791 14.42 19.28 13.57
C PHE A 791 13.00 19.54 14.09
N PHE A 792 12.51 20.77 14.08
CA PHE A 792 11.10 21.08 14.38
C PHE A 792 10.16 20.41 13.39
N LEU A 793 10.47 20.50 12.09
CA LEU A 793 9.70 19.80 11.08
C LEU A 793 9.86 18.29 11.21
N GLU A 794 11.06 17.75 11.47
CA GLU A 794 11.24 16.32 11.76
C GLU A 794 10.47 15.91 13.02
N ILE A 795 10.36 16.74 14.05
CA ILE A 795 9.52 16.48 15.24
C ILE A 795 8.04 16.51 14.86
N VAL A 796 7.59 17.54 14.13
CA VAL A 796 6.19 17.67 13.69
C VAL A 796 5.84 16.52 12.76
N VAL A 797 6.75 16.07 11.91
CA VAL A 797 6.58 14.98 10.93
C VAL A 797 6.70 13.61 11.58
N ASN A 798 7.67 13.38 12.46
CA ASN A 798 7.85 12.11 13.18
C ASN A 798 6.80 11.92 14.28
N ASN A 799 6.18 13.01 14.76
CA ASN A 799 5.13 13.00 15.78
C ASN A 799 3.79 13.51 15.25
N TYR A 800 3.62 13.56 13.93
CA TYR A 800 2.45 14.16 13.28
C TYR A 800 1.14 13.53 13.75
N LYS A 801 1.13 12.22 14.03
CA LYS A 801 -0.05 11.49 14.50
C LYS A 801 -0.52 12.06 15.85
N ALA A 802 0.41 12.30 16.75
CA ALA A 802 0.18 12.89 18.07
C ALA A 802 -0.24 14.37 18.01
N PHE A 803 0.41 15.17 17.16
CA PHE A 803 0.07 16.59 16.96
C PHE A 803 -1.29 16.75 16.31
N CYS A 804 -1.56 16.00 15.24
CA CYS A 804 -2.85 16.00 14.58
C CYS A 804 -3.96 15.68 15.57
N GLU A 805 -3.80 14.68 16.45
CA GLU A 805 -4.84 14.27 17.39
C GLU A 805 -5.31 15.38 18.36
N SER A 806 -4.55 16.47 18.49
CA SER A 806 -4.81 17.64 19.33
C SER A 806 -5.82 18.67 18.80
N PRO A 807 -6.83 19.12 19.57
CA PRO A 807 -7.56 20.38 19.30
C PRO A 807 -6.61 21.59 19.28
N TYR A 808 -5.53 21.52 20.06
CA TYR A 808 -4.53 22.57 20.14
C TYR A 808 -3.69 22.67 18.88
N PHE A 809 -3.67 21.67 17.99
CA PHE A 809 -3.01 21.84 16.70
C PHE A 809 -3.80 22.75 15.77
N ILE A 810 -5.13 22.79 15.86
CA ILE A 810 -5.92 23.76 15.10
C ILE A 810 -5.68 25.16 15.66
N ASN A 811 -5.65 25.33 16.98
CA ASN A 811 -5.33 26.61 17.61
C ASN A 811 -3.87 27.01 17.38
N MET A 812 -2.92 26.09 17.40
CA MET A 812 -1.51 26.32 17.08
C MET A 812 -1.33 26.61 15.59
N LYS A 813 -2.07 25.92 14.70
CA LYS A 813 -2.15 26.24 13.27
C LYS A 813 -2.67 27.65 13.09
N ASN A 814 -3.83 27.96 13.68
CA ASN A 814 -4.46 29.28 13.57
C ASN A 814 -3.59 30.36 14.21
N TYR A 815 -2.90 30.08 15.31
CA TYR A 815 -1.95 30.99 15.99
C TYR A 815 -0.65 31.15 15.19
N ILE A 816 -0.12 30.09 14.58
CA ILE A 816 1.02 30.19 13.65
C ILE A 816 0.60 30.97 12.42
N ILE A 817 -0.58 30.71 11.84
CA ILE A 817 -1.14 31.49 10.73
C ILE A 817 -1.30 32.95 11.17
N GLU A 818 -1.90 33.21 12.33
CA GLU A 818 -2.12 34.55 12.86
C GLU A 818 -0.79 35.26 13.10
N ILE A 819 0.21 34.63 13.71
CA ILE A 819 1.57 35.17 13.87
C ILE A 819 2.19 35.46 12.49
N LEU A 820 2.13 34.51 11.55
CA LEU A 820 2.72 34.67 10.22
C LEU A 820 2.00 35.73 9.37
N MET A 821 0.72 36.00 9.67
CA MET A 821 -0.10 36.99 8.97
C MET A 821 -0.03 38.38 9.62
N THR A 822 0.12 38.46 10.95
CA THR A 822 0.14 39.72 11.71
C THR A 822 1.54 40.26 11.95
N ASN A 823 2.59 39.41 11.93
CA ASN A 823 3.95 39.83 12.25
C ASN A 823 4.89 39.72 11.03
N ILE A 824 5.26 40.90 10.51
CA ILE A 824 6.12 41.07 9.33
C ILE A 824 7.52 40.48 9.54
N GLU A 825 8.07 40.53 10.77
CA GLU A 825 9.40 40.00 11.05
C GLU A 825 9.43 38.48 10.94
N TYR A 826 8.44 37.77 11.49
CA TYR A 826 8.34 36.31 11.36
C TYR A 826 8.12 35.87 9.92
N ARG A 827 7.34 36.62 9.12
CA ARG A 827 7.19 36.37 7.68
C ARG A 827 8.53 36.52 6.95
N SER A 828 9.33 37.53 7.30
CA SER A 828 10.67 37.71 6.72
C SER A 828 11.65 36.60 7.13
N LEU A 829 11.56 36.12 8.37
CA LEU A 829 12.43 35.08 8.92
C LEU A 829 12.10 33.69 8.32
N PHE A 830 10.81 33.42 8.11
CA PHE A 830 10.36 32.23 7.38
C PHE A 830 10.73 32.30 5.89
N GLY A 831 10.66 33.48 5.26
CA GLY A 831 11.11 33.68 3.88
C GLY A 831 12.61 33.42 3.69
N LYS A 832 13.42 33.60 4.75
CA LYS A 832 14.85 33.26 4.78
C LYS A 832 15.14 31.77 4.97
N LEU A 833 14.15 30.95 5.30
CA LEU A 833 14.36 29.49 5.40
C LEU A 833 14.51 28.90 4.01
N GLU A 834 15.72 28.40 3.69
CA GLU A 834 16.05 27.66 2.47
C GLU A 834 15.40 26.25 2.44
N PHE A 835 14.08 26.16 2.62
CA PHE A 835 13.35 24.95 2.27
C PHE A 835 13.20 24.87 0.75
N SER A 836 13.97 24.01 0.10
CA SER A 836 13.65 23.59 -1.25
C SER A 836 12.28 22.91 -1.26
N MET A 837 11.52 23.03 -2.36
CA MET A 837 10.29 22.26 -2.55
C MET A 837 10.50 20.76 -2.35
N GLN A 838 11.69 20.26 -2.68
CA GLN A 838 12.10 18.89 -2.44
C GLN A 838 11.97 18.50 -0.97
N ASN A 839 12.41 19.35 -0.03
CA ASN A 839 12.31 19.04 1.39
C ASN A 839 10.84 18.93 1.84
N ILE A 840 9.97 19.81 1.32
CA ILE A 840 8.52 19.78 1.60
C ILE A 840 7.89 18.52 0.99
N LEU A 841 8.26 18.15 -0.24
CA LEU A 841 7.78 16.94 -0.91
C LEU A 841 8.28 15.67 -0.22
N ILE A 842 9.54 15.61 0.21
CA ILE A 842 10.11 14.49 0.99
C ILE A 842 9.36 14.35 2.31
N ILE A 843 9.07 15.46 2.99
CA ILE A 843 8.26 15.46 4.21
C ILE A 843 6.87 14.89 3.93
N LEU A 844 6.21 15.36 2.87
CA LEU A 844 4.88 14.88 2.48
C LEU A 844 4.89 13.42 2.06
N LEU A 845 5.91 12.96 1.35
CA LEU A 845 6.13 11.56 0.99
C LEU A 845 6.25 10.69 2.23
N LYS A 846 7.04 11.13 3.23
CA LYS A 846 7.13 10.43 4.51
C LYS A 846 5.78 10.39 5.24
N LEU A 847 5.01 11.48 5.18
CA LEU A 847 3.67 11.55 5.77
C LEU A 847 2.66 10.65 5.03
N GLN A 848 2.76 10.53 3.70
CA GLN A 848 1.84 9.76 2.87
C GLN A 848 2.19 8.26 2.83
N LYS A 849 3.48 7.88 2.77
CA LYS A 849 3.94 6.48 2.86
C LYS A 849 3.47 5.79 4.14
N ASN A 850 3.33 6.54 5.23
CA ASN A 850 2.75 6.04 6.48
C ASN A 850 1.22 5.77 6.40
N LYS A 851 0.53 6.06 5.28
CA LYS A 851 -0.93 5.93 5.14
C LYS A 851 -1.44 5.38 3.79
N CYS A 852 -0.64 5.30 2.73
CA CYS A 852 -1.09 4.87 1.39
C CYS A 852 -1.50 3.39 1.24
N ASP A 853 -1.55 2.60 2.31
CA ASP A 853 -1.99 1.19 2.25
C ASP A 853 -3.49 0.99 1.95
N SER A 854 -4.29 2.05 1.83
CA SER A 854 -5.73 1.91 1.60
C SER A 854 -6.31 3.04 0.71
N PRO A 855 -6.65 2.73 -0.54
CA PRO A 855 -7.24 3.68 -1.48
C PRO A 855 -8.60 4.28 -1.07
N SER A 856 -9.32 3.62 -0.14
CA SER A 856 -10.60 4.11 0.39
C SER A 856 -10.49 5.38 1.28
N ILE A 857 -9.28 5.87 1.56
CA ILE A 857 -9.06 7.00 2.48
C ILE A 857 -9.22 8.38 1.80
N ILE A 858 -9.17 8.47 0.46
CA ILE A 858 -9.18 9.75 -0.26
C ILE A 858 -10.57 10.44 -0.27
N PHE A 859 -11.68 9.71 0.00
CA PHE A 859 -13.02 10.12 -0.45
C PHE A 859 -14.09 10.38 0.61
N ARG A 860 -13.75 10.46 1.89
CA ARG A 860 -14.68 11.10 2.85
C ARG A 860 -14.26 12.54 3.01
N ASN A 861 -15.23 13.46 3.04
CA ASN A 861 -15.11 14.84 3.53
C ASN A 861 -14.62 14.79 4.98
N TYR A 862 -13.35 14.48 5.11
CA TYR A 862 -12.61 14.49 6.34
C TYR A 862 -12.24 15.94 6.53
N THR A 863 -12.95 16.60 7.43
CA THR A 863 -12.44 17.68 8.29
C THR A 863 -11.24 17.18 9.14
N SER A 864 -10.39 16.30 8.60
CA SER A 864 -9.27 15.71 9.30
C SER A 864 -8.09 16.66 9.27
N LYS A 865 -7.37 16.62 10.37
CA LYS A 865 -6.07 17.23 10.66
C LYS A 865 -5.01 17.12 9.54
N ILE A 866 -5.17 16.25 8.54
CA ILE A 866 -4.37 16.24 7.30
C ILE A 866 -4.74 17.40 6.39
N HIS A 867 -6.02 17.77 6.25
CA HIS A 867 -6.36 19.06 5.66
C HIS A 867 -5.70 20.16 6.46
N SER A 868 -5.71 20.15 7.79
CA SER A 868 -5.00 21.19 8.55
C SER A 868 -3.49 21.26 8.29
N ILE A 869 -2.80 20.14 8.06
CA ILE A 869 -1.39 20.13 7.66
C ILE A 869 -1.22 20.53 6.19
N ASN A 870 -2.06 20.03 5.30
CA ASN A 870 -2.02 20.41 3.89
C ASN A 870 -2.35 21.89 3.73
N ASP A 871 -3.35 22.40 4.42
CA ASP A 871 -3.69 23.82 4.57
C ASP A 871 -2.49 24.57 5.12
N LEU A 872 -1.82 24.07 6.18
CA LEU A 872 -0.61 24.71 6.71
C LEU A 872 0.51 24.73 5.68
N ILE A 873 0.76 23.64 4.98
CA ILE A 873 1.78 23.54 3.95
C ILE A 873 1.42 24.43 2.77
N ILE A 874 0.18 24.41 2.31
CA ILE A 874 -0.35 25.30 1.28
C ILE A 874 -0.14 26.74 1.74
N ILE A 875 -0.51 27.10 2.96
CA ILE A 875 -0.29 28.44 3.50
C ILE A 875 1.20 28.78 3.52
N LEU A 876 2.08 27.88 3.98
CA LEU A 876 3.53 28.09 3.99
C LEU A 876 4.08 28.28 2.57
N LEU A 877 3.58 27.51 1.59
CA LEU A 877 3.94 27.63 0.19
C LEU A 877 3.47 28.97 -0.39
N LEU A 878 2.24 29.38 -0.09
CA LEU A 878 1.65 30.65 -0.51
C LEU A 878 2.33 31.87 0.14
N LEU A 879 2.83 31.71 1.37
CA LEU A 879 3.59 32.75 2.06
C LEU A 879 5.02 32.87 1.51
N LYS A 880 5.62 31.75 1.10
CA LYS A 880 7.01 31.71 0.63
C LYS A 880 7.17 32.15 -0.82
N PHE A 881 6.27 31.71 -1.69
CA PHE A 881 6.41 31.87 -3.13
C PHE A 881 5.35 32.81 -3.67
N LYS A 882 5.72 33.66 -4.63
CA LYS A 882 4.73 34.32 -5.47
C LYS A 882 3.98 33.27 -6.28
N LYS A 883 2.75 33.57 -6.71
CA LYS A 883 1.90 32.65 -7.48
C LYS A 883 2.67 31.99 -8.64
N GLU A 884 3.41 32.77 -9.43
CA GLU A 884 4.15 32.25 -10.58
C GLU A 884 5.34 31.36 -10.20
N ASP A 885 6.09 31.75 -9.16
CA ASP A 885 7.24 30.99 -8.65
C ASP A 885 6.79 29.66 -8.04
N LEU A 886 5.70 29.67 -7.26
CA LEU A 886 5.12 28.48 -6.64
C LEU A 886 4.78 27.44 -7.71
N MET A 887 4.19 27.91 -8.79
CA MET A 887 3.76 27.07 -9.90
C MET A 887 4.95 26.46 -10.63
N ASN A 888 5.98 27.26 -10.90
CA ASN A 888 7.19 26.77 -11.54
C ASN A 888 7.88 25.72 -10.64
N GLU A 889 7.90 25.95 -9.33
CA GLU A 889 8.48 25.04 -8.36
C GLU A 889 7.65 23.76 -8.13
N LEU A 890 6.32 23.80 -8.28
CA LEU A 890 5.45 22.60 -8.27
C LEU A 890 5.56 21.77 -9.57
N ILE A 891 5.82 22.43 -10.69
CA ILE A 891 5.95 21.80 -12.01
C ILE A 891 7.35 21.18 -12.19
N LYS A 892 8.38 21.79 -11.62
CA LYS A 892 9.78 21.38 -11.79
C LYS A 892 10.07 19.90 -11.48
N PRO A 893 9.51 19.28 -10.42
CA PRO A 893 9.64 17.83 -10.19
C PRO A 893 8.96 16.97 -11.27
N LEU A 894 7.93 17.51 -11.92
CA LEU A 894 7.20 16.84 -12.98
C LEU A 894 7.97 16.88 -14.31
N THR A 895 8.63 18.00 -14.61
CA THR A 895 9.30 18.25 -15.90
C THR A 895 10.78 17.87 -15.91
N SER A 896 11.49 18.02 -14.80
CA SER A 896 12.94 17.80 -14.76
C SER A 896 13.29 16.31 -14.72
N SER A 897 14.06 15.84 -15.70
CA SER A 897 14.66 14.49 -15.69
C SER A 897 15.74 14.32 -14.62
N PHE A 898 16.32 15.42 -14.15
CA PHE A 898 17.40 15.42 -13.15
C PHE A 898 16.90 15.28 -11.70
N TYR A 899 15.58 15.31 -11.48
CA TYR A 899 14.99 15.02 -10.17
C TYR A 899 14.95 13.49 -9.97
N LEU A 900 16.07 12.96 -9.47
CA LEU A 900 16.22 11.56 -9.08
C LEU A 900 15.67 11.36 -7.66
N THR A 901 14.35 11.29 -7.54
CA THR A 901 13.72 10.78 -6.32
C THR A 901 13.44 9.30 -6.54
N SER A 902 13.63 8.49 -5.49
CA SER A 902 13.44 7.03 -5.58
C SER A 902 11.99 6.62 -5.82
N ASP A 903 11.04 7.57 -5.85
CA ASP A 903 9.61 7.32 -5.95
C ASP A 903 8.87 8.50 -6.63
N ARG A 904 9.25 8.76 -7.89
CA ARG A 904 8.72 9.88 -8.69
C ARG A 904 7.19 9.85 -8.84
N GLU A 905 6.58 8.68 -8.85
CA GLU A 905 5.11 8.52 -8.95
C GLU A 905 4.38 8.95 -7.68
N SER A 906 4.93 8.59 -6.51
CA SER A 906 4.35 9.07 -5.25
C SER A 906 4.44 10.59 -5.14
N GLU A 907 5.53 11.20 -5.61
CA GLU A 907 5.66 12.67 -5.63
C GLU A 907 4.62 13.32 -6.52
N GLN A 908 4.34 12.72 -7.68
CA GLN A 908 3.31 13.18 -8.60
C GLN A 908 1.93 13.14 -7.96
N HIS A 909 1.60 12.04 -7.29
CA HIS A 909 0.34 11.94 -6.55
C HIS A 909 0.24 12.98 -5.44
N ILE A 910 1.33 13.28 -4.74
CA ILE A 910 1.36 14.33 -3.71
C ILE A 910 1.17 15.71 -4.32
N ILE A 911 1.91 16.02 -5.38
CA ILE A 911 1.81 17.31 -6.07
C ILE A 911 0.37 17.49 -6.55
N ALA A 912 -0.18 16.50 -7.26
CA ALA A 912 -1.56 16.49 -7.72
C ALA A 912 -2.57 16.64 -6.57
N TYR A 913 -2.36 15.96 -5.45
CA TYR A 913 -3.23 16.07 -4.29
C TYR A 913 -3.16 17.45 -3.63
N LEU A 914 -1.95 17.97 -3.37
CA LEU A 914 -1.75 19.29 -2.76
C LEU A 914 -2.39 20.37 -3.62
N THR A 915 -2.14 20.33 -4.91
CA THR A 915 -2.62 21.34 -5.86
C THR A 915 -4.13 21.28 -6.02
N SER A 916 -4.73 20.08 -5.89
CA SER A 916 -6.18 19.91 -5.86
C SER A 916 -6.86 20.57 -4.65
N LYS A 917 -6.10 20.89 -3.60
CA LYS A 917 -6.55 21.56 -2.37
C LYS A 917 -6.13 23.03 -2.29
N MET A 918 -5.33 23.52 -3.24
CA MET A 918 -4.95 24.93 -3.28
C MET A 918 -6.16 25.82 -3.63
N PRO A 919 -6.08 27.14 -3.34
CA PRO A 919 -7.09 28.10 -3.76
C PRO A 919 -7.42 27.96 -5.24
N TYR A 920 -8.69 28.19 -5.58
CA TYR A 920 -9.24 28.04 -6.93
C TYR A 920 -8.30 28.59 -8.02
N GLU A 921 -7.83 29.83 -7.85
CA GLU A 921 -7.01 30.53 -8.84
C GLU A 921 -5.66 29.86 -9.10
N ILE A 922 -5.12 29.14 -8.12
CA ILE A 922 -3.82 28.46 -8.22
C ILE A 922 -4.02 27.07 -8.80
N ALA A 923 -5.03 26.34 -8.32
CA ALA A 923 -5.39 25.04 -8.88
C ALA A 923 -5.72 25.16 -10.37
N TYR A 924 -6.54 26.14 -10.75
CA TYR A 924 -6.90 26.41 -12.15
C TYR A 924 -5.70 26.86 -12.97
N SER A 925 -4.92 27.84 -12.51
CA SER A 925 -3.71 28.26 -13.22
C SER A 925 -2.72 27.10 -13.39
N LEU A 926 -2.57 26.22 -12.40
CA LEU A 926 -1.67 25.07 -12.49
C LEU A 926 -2.08 24.12 -13.59
N PHE A 927 -3.38 23.82 -13.65
CA PHE A 927 -3.91 23.02 -14.73
C PHE A 927 -3.58 23.63 -16.11
N LEU A 928 -3.75 24.96 -16.27
CA LEU A 928 -3.39 25.63 -17.52
C LEU A 928 -1.90 25.47 -17.85
N LYS A 929 -1.00 25.74 -16.90
CA LYS A 929 0.44 25.57 -17.11
C LYS A 929 0.81 24.11 -17.42
N LEU A 930 0.15 23.14 -16.78
CA LEU A 930 0.40 21.72 -17.05
C LEU A 930 -0.02 21.34 -18.47
N ILE A 931 -1.15 21.85 -18.98
CA ILE A 931 -1.59 21.61 -20.36
C ILE A 931 -0.71 22.34 -21.39
N GLU A 932 -0.11 23.48 -21.02
CA GLU A 932 0.83 24.21 -21.89
C GLU A 932 2.17 23.50 -22.07
N ILE A 933 2.63 22.76 -21.08
CA ILE A 933 3.86 21.98 -21.15
C ILE A 933 3.56 20.67 -21.86
N SER A 934 4.39 20.25 -22.83
CA SER A 934 4.23 18.97 -23.51
C SER A 934 4.21 17.82 -22.48
N LEU A 935 3.01 17.30 -22.22
CA LEU A 935 2.79 16.36 -21.11
C LEU A 935 3.44 15.01 -21.43
N SER A 936 4.44 14.65 -20.62
CA SER A 936 4.90 13.26 -20.52
C SER A 936 3.77 12.39 -19.96
N THR A 937 3.83 11.07 -20.17
CA THR A 937 2.88 10.10 -19.59
C THR A 937 2.69 10.29 -18.08
N LEU A 938 3.78 10.62 -17.38
CA LEU A 938 3.79 10.97 -15.96
C LEU A 938 2.98 12.23 -15.65
N MET A 939 3.10 13.29 -16.45
CA MET A 939 2.32 14.50 -16.24
C MET A 939 0.84 14.27 -16.55
N ILE A 940 0.49 13.47 -17.56
CA ILE A 940 -0.90 13.08 -17.83
C ILE A 940 -1.49 12.38 -16.59
N SER A 941 -0.76 11.43 -15.99
CA SER A 941 -1.19 10.75 -14.76
C SER A 941 -1.36 11.72 -13.59
N THR A 942 -0.42 12.66 -13.42
CA THR A 942 -0.50 13.73 -12.40
C THR A 942 -1.76 14.58 -12.58
N VAL A 943 -2.04 15.04 -13.81
CA VAL A 943 -3.22 15.84 -14.12
C VAL A 943 -4.50 15.03 -13.88
N ARG A 944 -4.53 13.75 -14.27
CA ARG A 944 -5.68 12.86 -13.99
C ARG A 944 -5.97 12.75 -12.50
N PHE A 945 -4.94 12.57 -11.69
CA PHE A 945 -5.06 12.49 -10.23
C PHE A 945 -5.49 13.84 -9.61
N PHE A 946 -4.98 14.94 -10.16
CA PHE A 946 -5.40 16.29 -9.77
C PHE A 946 -6.89 16.48 -10.07
N LEU A 947 -7.32 16.16 -11.30
CA LEU A 947 -8.70 16.29 -11.76
C LEU A 947 -9.65 15.33 -11.05
N SER A 948 -9.18 14.20 -10.50
CA SER A 948 -10.02 13.33 -9.67
C SER A 948 -10.23 13.91 -8.26
N SER A 949 -9.26 14.68 -7.76
CA SER A 949 -9.23 15.16 -6.37
C SER A 949 -9.68 16.62 -6.18
N VAL A 950 -9.69 17.41 -7.26
CA VAL A 950 -9.94 18.87 -7.22
C VAL A 950 -11.40 19.18 -6.91
N HIS A 951 -11.65 20.36 -6.31
CA HIS A 951 -13.01 20.87 -6.07
C HIS A 951 -13.84 20.85 -7.37
N ILE A 952 -15.14 20.54 -7.25
CA ILE A 952 -16.01 20.40 -8.41
C ILE A 952 -16.09 21.69 -9.21
N ASP A 953 -16.06 22.86 -8.57
CA ASP A 953 -16.10 24.16 -9.26
C ASP A 953 -14.89 24.35 -10.19
N VAL A 954 -13.68 24.04 -9.72
CA VAL A 954 -12.46 24.12 -10.56
C VAL A 954 -12.58 23.16 -11.75
N PHE A 955 -13.09 21.94 -11.51
CA PHE A 955 -13.30 20.97 -12.58
C PHE A 955 -14.36 21.46 -13.59
N CYS A 956 -15.48 22.00 -13.11
CA CYS A 956 -16.53 22.57 -13.94
C CYS A 956 -16.04 23.75 -14.78
N ASP A 957 -15.16 24.60 -14.25
CA ASP A 957 -14.58 25.71 -15.01
C ASP A 957 -13.53 25.25 -16.03
N ILE A 958 -12.75 24.22 -15.70
CA ILE A 958 -11.86 23.55 -16.67
C ILE A 958 -12.67 22.99 -17.83
N CYS A 959 -13.82 22.35 -17.54
CA CYS A 959 -14.71 21.80 -18.55
C CYS A 959 -15.44 22.89 -19.35
N SER A 960 -15.94 23.93 -18.69
CA SER A 960 -16.69 25.02 -19.34
C SER A 960 -15.80 25.91 -20.22
N ASN A 961 -14.51 26.02 -19.89
CA ASN A 961 -13.55 26.80 -20.68
C ASN A 961 -12.69 25.93 -21.61
N CYS A 962 -13.08 24.68 -21.89
CA CYS A 962 -12.27 23.76 -22.70
C CYS A 962 -11.84 24.36 -24.04
N GLU A 963 -12.73 25.10 -24.72
CA GLU A 963 -12.42 25.76 -26.00
C GLU A 963 -11.23 26.73 -25.89
N LYS A 964 -11.19 27.53 -24.83
CA LYS A 964 -10.13 28.51 -24.59
C LYS A 964 -8.82 27.84 -24.19
N ILE A 965 -8.91 26.77 -23.41
CA ILE A 965 -7.74 26.04 -22.89
C ILE A 965 -7.04 25.29 -24.02
N ILE A 966 -7.82 24.59 -24.84
CA ILE A 966 -7.33 23.80 -25.96
C ILE A 966 -6.94 24.72 -27.12
N GLY A 967 -7.74 25.76 -27.38
CA GLY A 967 -7.63 26.56 -28.59
C GLY A 967 -7.90 25.70 -29.83
N LYS A 968 -7.11 25.93 -30.89
CA LYS A 968 -7.07 25.10 -32.10
C LYS A 968 -5.76 24.28 -32.18
N ASP A 969 -5.17 23.95 -31.04
CA ASP A 969 -3.91 23.20 -30.93
C ASP A 969 -4.19 21.70 -30.78
N GLU A 970 -3.70 20.92 -31.74
CA GLU A 970 -3.91 19.47 -31.82
C GLU A 970 -3.24 18.70 -30.66
N ASN A 971 -2.07 19.16 -30.24
CA ASN A 971 -1.39 18.52 -29.12
C ASN A 971 -2.19 18.75 -27.84
N LYS A 972 -2.71 19.97 -27.65
CA LYS A 972 -3.54 20.30 -26.49
C LYS A 972 -4.86 19.55 -26.48
N ILE A 973 -5.54 19.35 -27.62
CA ILE A 973 -6.82 18.60 -27.61
C ILE A 973 -6.58 17.15 -27.21
N THR A 974 -5.56 16.51 -27.76
CA THR A 974 -5.21 15.11 -27.43
C THR A 974 -4.83 14.97 -25.96
N LEU A 975 -4.00 15.89 -25.46
CA LEU A 975 -3.57 15.91 -24.07
C LEU A 975 -4.74 16.16 -23.11
N TYR A 976 -5.59 17.13 -23.44
CA TYR A 976 -6.77 17.47 -22.66
C TYR A 976 -7.76 16.31 -22.61
N LEU A 977 -8.03 15.64 -23.74
CA LEU A 977 -8.89 14.46 -23.79
C LEU A 977 -8.31 13.32 -22.93
N LYS A 978 -7.01 13.03 -23.05
CA LYS A 978 -6.33 12.02 -22.22
C LYS A 978 -6.42 12.33 -20.72
N ALA A 979 -6.40 13.60 -20.33
CA ALA A 979 -6.44 14.02 -18.93
C ALA A 979 -7.87 14.11 -18.35
N VAL A 980 -8.78 14.72 -19.09
CA VAL A 980 -10.12 15.10 -18.61
C VAL A 980 -11.16 14.00 -18.79
N ILE A 981 -11.13 13.23 -19.89
CA ILE A 981 -12.10 12.14 -20.13
C ILE A 981 -12.18 11.18 -18.93
N PRO A 982 -11.07 10.69 -18.36
CA PRO A 982 -11.12 9.91 -17.11
C PRO A 982 -12.08 10.46 -16.02
N ASN A 983 -12.19 11.78 -15.91
CA ASN A 983 -12.94 12.44 -14.85
C ASN A 983 -14.30 12.99 -15.30
N PHE A 984 -14.71 12.83 -16.57
CA PHE A 984 -15.98 13.37 -17.07
C PHE A 984 -17.24 12.86 -16.32
N PRO A 985 -17.29 11.64 -15.73
CA PRO A 985 -18.45 11.22 -14.94
C PRO A 985 -18.77 12.14 -13.75
N ARG A 986 -17.83 13.00 -13.34
CA ARG A 986 -18.07 14.03 -12.32
C ARG A 986 -19.04 15.13 -12.78
N LEU A 987 -19.32 15.24 -14.09
CA LEU A 987 -20.28 16.20 -14.66
C LEU A 987 -21.74 15.74 -14.60
N ILE A 988 -22.00 14.48 -14.18
CA ILE A 988 -23.37 13.97 -14.06
C ILE A 988 -24.20 14.90 -13.16
N GLY A 989 -25.35 15.34 -13.67
CA GLY A 989 -26.25 16.27 -12.99
C GLY A 989 -25.96 17.75 -13.24
N ASN A 990 -24.91 18.11 -14.01
CA ASN A 990 -24.63 19.49 -14.41
C ASN A 990 -24.68 19.64 -15.94
N GLU A 991 -25.89 19.79 -16.46
CA GLU A 991 -26.18 19.84 -17.90
C GLU A 991 -25.54 21.04 -18.60
N ASN A 992 -25.51 22.21 -17.97
CA ASN A 992 -24.93 23.41 -18.57
C ASN A 992 -23.41 23.31 -18.73
N VAL A 993 -22.70 22.78 -17.73
CA VAL A 993 -21.26 22.54 -17.84
C VAL A 993 -20.97 21.44 -18.87
N THR A 994 -21.81 20.40 -18.89
CA THR A 994 -21.71 19.31 -19.89
C THR A 994 -21.88 19.84 -21.31
N LYS A 995 -22.88 20.69 -21.53
CA LYS A 995 -23.10 21.42 -22.79
C LYS A 995 -21.86 22.20 -23.20
N ASN A 996 -21.37 23.07 -22.31
CA ASN A 996 -20.19 23.91 -22.59
C ASN A 996 -18.95 23.06 -22.88
N PHE A 997 -18.77 21.97 -22.15
CA PHE A 997 -17.69 21.02 -22.36
C PHE A 997 -17.73 20.36 -23.74
N LEU A 998 -18.88 19.80 -24.12
CA LEU A 998 -19.05 19.12 -25.40
C LEU A 998 -18.98 20.09 -26.57
N CYS A 999 -19.68 21.24 -26.49
CA CYS A 999 -19.64 22.28 -27.51
C CYS A 999 -18.23 22.87 -27.66
N GLY A 1000 -17.53 23.14 -26.55
CA GLY A 1000 -16.18 23.69 -26.62
C GLY A 1000 -15.16 22.71 -27.18
N LEU A 1001 -15.30 21.40 -26.89
CA LEU A 1001 -14.49 20.36 -27.54
C LEU A 1001 -14.71 20.33 -29.06
N ILE A 1002 -15.97 20.44 -29.51
CA ILE A 1002 -16.31 20.52 -30.94
C ILE A 1002 -15.70 21.78 -31.56
N SER A 1003 -15.82 22.94 -30.91
CA SER A 1003 -15.28 24.21 -31.37
C SER A 1003 -13.74 24.19 -31.49
N SER A 1004 -13.07 23.45 -30.61
CA SER A 1004 -11.61 23.33 -30.59
C SER A 1004 -11.00 22.45 -31.68
N ILE A 1005 -11.82 21.72 -32.46
CA ILE A 1005 -11.30 20.87 -33.53
C ILE A 1005 -10.67 21.75 -34.63
N PRO A 1006 -9.36 21.62 -34.90
CA PRO A 1006 -8.70 22.38 -35.96
C PRO A 1006 -9.20 21.96 -37.35
N LEU A 1007 -9.54 22.95 -38.19
CA LEU A 1007 -10.09 22.75 -39.53
C LEU A 1007 -9.08 22.18 -40.55
N GLY A 1008 -7.77 22.34 -40.29
CA GLY A 1008 -6.71 21.92 -41.21
C GLY A 1008 -6.18 20.50 -40.98
N GLU A 1009 -6.67 19.78 -39.96
CA GLU A 1009 -6.18 18.45 -39.61
C GLU A 1009 -6.74 17.35 -40.52
N SER A 1010 -6.14 16.16 -40.42
CA SER A 1010 -6.67 14.98 -41.10
C SER A 1010 -8.09 14.69 -40.59
N ILE A 1011 -8.99 14.37 -41.54
CA ILE A 1011 -10.37 13.97 -41.25
C ILE A 1011 -10.42 12.86 -40.20
N GLN A 1012 -9.45 11.94 -40.23
CA GLN A 1012 -9.33 10.84 -39.30
C GLN A 1012 -9.19 11.31 -37.83
N LYS A 1013 -8.31 12.26 -37.53
CA LYS A 1013 -8.16 12.79 -36.17
C LYS A 1013 -9.40 13.55 -35.71
N GLN A 1014 -10.01 14.33 -36.61
CA GLN A 1014 -11.28 15.01 -36.32
C GLN A 1014 -12.36 13.98 -35.95
N GLU A 1015 -12.43 12.88 -36.70
CA GLU A 1015 -13.33 11.77 -36.45
C GLU A 1015 -13.06 11.02 -35.14
N GLU A 1016 -11.81 10.87 -34.72
CA GLU A 1016 -11.44 10.29 -33.41
C GLU A 1016 -11.91 11.17 -32.26
N ILE A 1017 -11.68 12.49 -32.35
CA ILE A 1017 -12.13 13.45 -31.34
C ILE A 1017 -13.66 13.45 -31.26
N LEU A 1018 -14.33 13.42 -32.40
CA LEU A 1018 -15.79 13.33 -32.47
C LEU A 1018 -16.33 12.04 -31.83
N ASP A 1019 -15.66 10.91 -32.01
CA ASP A 1019 -16.07 9.69 -31.30
C ASP A 1019 -15.93 9.80 -29.80
N MET A 1020 -14.85 10.41 -29.32
CA MET A 1020 -14.66 10.62 -27.88
C MET A 1020 -15.77 11.49 -27.31
N ILE A 1021 -16.12 12.58 -28.01
CA ILE A 1021 -17.23 13.46 -27.66
C ILE A 1021 -18.54 12.66 -27.64
N LEU A 1022 -18.75 11.75 -28.59
CA LEU A 1022 -19.92 10.89 -28.64
C LEU A 1022 -19.96 9.87 -27.48
N VAL A 1023 -18.83 9.30 -27.08
CA VAL A 1023 -18.74 8.43 -25.88
C VAL A 1023 -19.12 9.21 -24.62
N VAL A 1024 -18.56 10.41 -24.44
CA VAL A 1024 -18.90 11.27 -23.28
C VAL A 1024 -20.38 11.62 -23.29
N TYR A 1025 -20.89 12.06 -24.45
CA TYR A 1025 -22.28 12.41 -24.63
C TYR A 1025 -23.21 11.23 -24.32
N THR A 1026 -22.98 10.07 -24.93
CA THR A 1026 -23.81 8.87 -24.72
C THR A 1026 -23.81 8.43 -23.26
N TYR A 1027 -22.68 8.55 -22.56
CA TYR A 1027 -22.60 8.24 -21.14
C TYR A 1027 -23.40 9.22 -20.28
N LEU A 1028 -23.30 10.53 -20.54
CA LEU A 1028 -23.99 11.57 -19.77
C LEU A 1028 -25.50 11.66 -20.09
N ASP A 1029 -25.89 11.36 -21.34
CA ASP A 1029 -27.27 11.40 -21.85
C ASP A 1029 -28.13 10.21 -21.39
N THR A 1030 -27.54 9.18 -20.76
CA THR A 1030 -28.26 8.00 -20.24
C THR A 1030 -29.35 8.32 -19.21
N GLN A 1031 -29.44 9.56 -18.71
CA GLN A 1031 -30.49 10.00 -17.77
C GLN A 1031 -31.79 10.47 -18.47
N GLY A 1032 -31.80 10.62 -19.80
CA GLY A 1032 -33.02 10.79 -20.59
C GLY A 1032 -33.83 12.08 -20.38
N GLN A 1033 -33.20 13.16 -19.90
CA GLN A 1033 -33.95 14.34 -19.43
C GLN A 1033 -33.88 15.62 -20.27
N ASP A 1034 -33.03 15.77 -21.29
CA ASP A 1034 -33.02 17.06 -22.02
C ASP A 1034 -32.73 17.03 -23.53
N SER A 1035 -33.74 17.36 -24.34
CA SER A 1035 -33.61 17.55 -25.79
C SER A 1035 -32.84 18.83 -26.15
N THR A 1036 -32.70 19.78 -25.22
CA THR A 1036 -32.01 21.05 -25.47
C THR A 1036 -30.50 20.86 -25.62
N LEU A 1037 -29.87 20.06 -24.74
CA LEU A 1037 -28.45 19.72 -24.81
C LEU A 1037 -28.08 19.17 -26.20
N ARG A 1038 -28.93 18.31 -26.76
CA ARG A 1038 -28.73 17.73 -28.11
C ARG A 1038 -28.74 18.80 -29.19
N LYS A 1039 -29.74 19.68 -29.17
CA LYS A 1039 -29.86 20.78 -30.15
C LYS A 1039 -28.65 21.68 -30.12
N ASP A 1040 -28.14 22.00 -28.94
CA ASP A 1040 -26.97 22.86 -28.78
C ASP A 1040 -25.68 22.23 -29.31
N ILE A 1041 -25.48 20.94 -29.04
CA ILE A 1041 -24.33 20.19 -29.58
C ILE A 1041 -24.42 20.14 -31.12
N ILE A 1042 -25.60 19.90 -31.68
CA ILE A 1042 -25.84 19.92 -33.12
C ILE A 1042 -25.58 21.31 -33.70
N GLU A 1043 -26.04 22.38 -33.04
CA GLU A 1043 -25.82 23.74 -33.49
C GLU A 1043 -24.33 24.11 -33.47
N SER A 1044 -23.60 23.75 -32.41
CA SER A 1044 -22.15 23.92 -32.31
C SER A 1044 -21.41 23.14 -33.42
N ALA A 1045 -21.79 21.88 -33.64
CA ALA A 1045 -21.29 21.07 -34.75
C ALA A 1045 -21.56 21.70 -36.13
N ASN A 1046 -22.75 22.30 -36.31
CA ASN A 1046 -23.13 23.00 -37.54
C ASN A 1046 -22.37 24.32 -37.73
N LYS A 1047 -22.00 25.01 -36.66
CA LYS A 1047 -21.14 26.20 -36.73
C LYS A 1047 -19.73 25.81 -37.17
N ASN A 1048 -19.23 24.65 -36.75
CA ASN A 1048 -17.92 24.12 -37.16
C ASN A 1048 -17.97 23.31 -38.47
N LYS A 1049 -18.72 23.84 -39.46
CA LYS A 1049 -19.20 23.20 -40.69
C LYS A 1049 -18.15 22.51 -41.57
N ALA A 1050 -16.87 22.87 -41.43
CA ALA A 1050 -15.77 22.33 -42.21
C ALA A 1050 -14.97 21.21 -41.49
N ALA A 1051 -15.13 21.03 -40.18
CA ALA A 1051 -14.50 19.93 -39.41
C ALA A 1051 -15.44 18.75 -39.13
N VAL A 1052 -16.75 19.00 -39.02
CA VAL A 1052 -17.68 17.97 -38.58
C VAL A 1052 -18.28 17.25 -39.77
N SER A 1053 -17.94 15.98 -39.95
CA SER A 1053 -18.47 15.15 -41.03
C SER A 1053 -20.00 15.15 -41.02
N LEU A 1054 -20.62 15.16 -42.21
CA LEU A 1054 -22.08 15.04 -42.36
C LEU A 1054 -22.62 13.83 -41.57
N LYS A 1055 -21.81 12.77 -41.50
CA LYS A 1055 -22.07 11.55 -40.73
C LYS A 1055 -22.27 11.83 -39.25
N PHE A 1056 -21.40 12.60 -38.59
CA PHE A 1056 -21.56 12.93 -37.16
C PHE A 1056 -22.84 13.73 -36.88
N ARG A 1057 -23.19 14.67 -37.77
CA ARG A 1057 -24.43 15.45 -37.64
C ARG A 1057 -25.66 14.56 -37.76
N ASN A 1058 -25.64 13.63 -38.71
CA ASN A 1058 -26.71 12.67 -38.90
C ASN A 1058 -26.87 11.76 -37.68
N ILE A 1059 -25.77 11.33 -37.05
CA ILE A 1059 -25.79 10.51 -35.83
C ILE A 1059 -26.47 11.26 -34.68
N LEU A 1060 -26.12 12.53 -34.46
CA LEU A 1060 -26.76 13.34 -33.42
C LEU A 1060 -28.24 13.59 -33.72
N ALA A 1061 -28.57 13.88 -34.98
CA ALA A 1061 -29.95 14.13 -35.43
C ALA A 1061 -30.82 12.86 -35.37
N GLN A 1062 -30.27 11.68 -35.64
CA GLN A 1062 -31.00 10.41 -35.62
C GLN A 1062 -31.60 10.06 -34.25
N ASN A 1063 -31.14 10.69 -33.18
CA ASN A 1063 -31.67 10.47 -31.84
C ASN A 1063 -32.74 11.50 -31.42
N LEU A 1064 -33.03 12.52 -32.23
CA LEU A 1064 -34.07 13.52 -31.92
C LEU A 1064 -35.50 12.96 -32.08
N PRO A 1065 -36.50 13.50 -31.36
CA PRO A 1065 -37.91 13.27 -31.63
C PRO A 1065 -38.25 13.54 -33.10
N GLN A 1066 -39.19 12.80 -33.68
CA GLN A 1066 -39.55 12.88 -35.10
C GLN A 1066 -40.00 14.27 -35.57
N SER A 1067 -40.50 15.11 -34.65
CA SER A 1067 -40.90 16.50 -34.92
C SER A 1067 -39.72 17.48 -34.99
N GLU A 1068 -38.53 17.08 -34.51
CA GLU A 1068 -37.32 17.92 -34.45
C GLU A 1068 -36.22 17.48 -35.43
N LYS A 1069 -36.32 16.25 -35.95
CA LYS A 1069 -35.54 15.75 -37.09
C LYS A 1069 -35.95 16.45 -38.37
#